data_AF-A0A522WZP9-F1
#
_entry.id   AF-A0A522WZP9-F1
#
_cell.length_a   1.000
_cell.length_b   1.000
_cell.length_c   1.000
_cell.angle_alpha   90.00
_cell.angle_beta   90.00
_cell.angle_gamma   90.00
#
_symmetry.space_group_name_H-M   'P 1'
#
loop_
_entity.id
_entity.type
_entity.pdbx_description
1 polymer ?
#
loop_
_entity_poly.entity_id
_entity_poly.type
_entity_poly.pdbx_seq_one_letter_code
_entity_poly.pdbx_strand_id
1 'polypeptide(L)'
;MNDTLRIRMVLPKITLSAGIAPKEGAIGTYLIRLNTAAPAGGLTVNFDTSGSTATLNADYKFGVGRHLTAVAANSFTIAAGQNRATLQVIASSDDVLDPSEAVSLTLVNGAGYLLASRAATFAPKIDVGVGDYIPISVISADFNGDDKLDLATANEYGNSVSVRLGDGLGGFSGMTGVSMGDYPTSVISADFNGDGKLDLAAVNANSDSVSVRLGDGSGGFSGTTSVLVGDYPWSGISADFNGDGKLDLAAANANDNTVSVRLGDGSGGFSGTTSVSVGDYPWSVISADFNGDGKLDLATANGNSDSISVRLGDGSGGFSGMTSVSVGDFPRSVISVDFNGDGNLDLAAANMNDNTVSVRLGDGSGGFSGTTHVSVNASPLSVISADFNGDDKLDLAIANGSAGSTVSVLLNTTVVPITTLIIADVAPPSNNPPTGRVTINDTTPEQNQTLTVSNTLADADSPNGLSTITYSWKTGITVLGTGNTYTVSAKDVGKPIAVTASYTDGLGNAESVSSLPTSAVTVAATAGFIINPVAVQNTGEDGTTANYSIALKTAPLAGQNVVLTFTSSNTSEGTVVTPTLIFTSNNYATLQTLTVRGVDDYLNDGVVPYQVTAEVSTIDIFYKDLIISPFSLTNIDDGLDVALDLYGDQSGSSKDVLNGGNGADKLHGKDMADNLSGGIGNDSLWGGYGDDNLFGNEGDDKLLGEQENDYLDGGAGNDTLDGGDGVDTMIGGTGNDTYYLGYDAVDKIDDQSSSTDIDTVIMPYLLTRYTLPKGIENGAIDAGTQASSLTGNTSNNSLTGNDGANTLIGAVGRDSLFGGNGNDILIGGTDNDMLTGGVGKDIFKLLDKTGVDKIVDFKPIDDSVQLENSVFTKIGGNGILNAGMFKTGKSAADSNDFLIYNPNDGKVYYDADGSGAGAAVQIALIGTNLALTNADFVVI
;
A
#
# COMPACT_ATOMS: atom_id res chain seq x y z
N MET A 1 33.90 18.94 -21.97
CA MET A 1 35.11 19.39 -21.22
C MET A 1 34.69 19.68 -19.80
N ASN A 2 35.51 19.33 -18.80
CA ASN A 2 35.28 19.60 -17.37
C ASN A 2 33.82 19.45 -16.90
N ASP A 3 33.29 18.23 -17.02
CA ASP A 3 32.13 17.85 -16.23
C ASP A 3 32.50 17.92 -14.74
N THR A 4 31.81 18.80 -13.99
CA THR A 4 31.95 18.90 -12.54
C THR A 4 30.86 18.07 -11.89
N LEU A 5 31.08 16.75 -11.97
CA LEU A 5 30.25 15.67 -11.46
C LEU A 5 29.53 16.05 -10.15
N ARG A 6 28.28 16.51 -10.24
CA ARG A 6 27.40 16.66 -9.07
C ARG A 6 26.95 15.27 -8.66
N ILE A 7 27.82 14.58 -7.90
CA ILE A 7 27.50 13.30 -7.26
C ILE A 7 26.23 13.51 -6.44
N ARG A 8 25.09 12.97 -6.91
CA ARG A 8 23.90 12.80 -6.08
C ARG A 8 24.32 11.91 -4.92
N MET A 9 24.37 12.48 -3.71
CA MET A 9 24.82 11.74 -2.54
C MET A 9 23.72 10.77 -2.12
N VAL A 10 23.79 9.53 -2.62
CA VAL A 10 22.86 8.45 -2.25
C VAL A 10 22.91 8.27 -0.74
N LEU A 11 21.78 8.49 -0.09
CA LEU A 11 21.65 8.35 1.36
C LEU A 11 21.42 6.88 1.72
N PRO A 12 22.05 6.35 2.77
CA PRO A 12 21.75 5.00 3.26
C PRO A 12 20.32 4.90 3.78
N LYS A 13 19.57 3.91 3.28
CA LYS A 13 18.28 3.50 3.84
C LYS A 13 18.54 2.60 5.06
N ILE A 14 17.84 2.83 6.16
CA ILE A 14 18.05 2.13 7.44
C ILE A 14 16.82 1.31 7.82
N THR A 15 17.03 0.07 8.28
CA THR A 15 16.00 -0.76 8.92
C THR A 15 16.43 -1.23 10.31
N LEU A 16 15.42 -1.46 11.15
CA LEU A 16 15.50 -1.87 12.55
C LEU A 16 14.80 -3.24 12.71
N SER A 17 15.29 -4.10 13.61
CA SER A 17 14.52 -5.26 14.07
C SER A 17 14.85 -5.61 15.53
N ALA A 18 13.98 -6.39 16.16
CA ALA A 18 14.26 -7.01 17.45
C ALA A 18 15.49 -7.94 17.34
N GLY A 19 16.18 -8.13 18.46
CA GLY A 19 17.29 -9.06 18.62
C GLY A 19 17.06 -9.96 19.83
N ILE A 20 17.85 -9.76 20.88
CA ILE A 20 17.72 -10.50 22.15
C ILE A 20 16.82 -9.70 23.10
N ALA A 21 15.76 -10.32 23.64
CA ALA A 21 14.96 -9.73 24.71
C ALA A 21 15.76 -9.72 26.04
N PRO A 22 15.79 -8.61 26.79
CA PRO A 22 16.42 -8.56 28.11
C PRO A 22 15.64 -9.38 29.15
N LYS A 23 16.30 -9.66 30.25
CA LYS A 23 15.66 -9.89 31.56
C LYS A 23 16.18 -8.83 32.51
N GLU A 24 15.54 -8.68 33.66
CA GLU A 24 16.07 -7.90 34.77
C GLU A 24 17.56 -8.26 35.02
N GLY A 25 18.39 -7.25 35.23
CA GLY A 25 19.84 -7.38 35.40
C GLY A 25 20.63 -7.86 34.17
N ALA A 26 19.99 -8.04 33.01
CA ALA A 26 20.61 -8.58 31.80
C ALA A 26 20.53 -7.63 30.58
N ILE A 27 21.24 -7.99 29.51
CA ILE A 27 21.39 -7.15 28.30
C ILE A 27 20.66 -7.79 27.11
N GLY A 28 19.63 -7.09 26.64
CA GLY A 28 18.98 -7.30 25.34
C GLY A 28 19.62 -6.48 24.22
N THR A 29 19.16 -6.67 22.98
CA THR A 29 19.67 -5.96 21.79
C THR A 29 18.61 -5.74 20.72
N TYR A 30 18.68 -4.60 20.04
CA TYR A 30 18.10 -4.36 18.71
C TYR A 30 19.15 -4.57 17.62
N LEU A 31 18.71 -4.98 16.43
CA LEU A 31 19.55 -5.12 15.24
C LEU A 31 19.28 -3.97 14.27
N ILE A 32 20.33 -3.43 13.67
CA ILE A 32 20.27 -2.30 12.74
C ILE A 32 20.95 -2.71 11.43
N ARG A 33 20.32 -2.42 10.29
CA ARG A 33 20.88 -2.68 8.94
C ARG A 33 20.81 -1.43 8.08
N LEU A 34 21.74 -1.30 7.14
CA LEU A 34 21.72 -0.28 6.10
C LEU A 34 21.84 -0.97 4.73
N ASN A 35 21.18 -0.43 3.71
CA ASN A 35 21.34 -0.89 2.32
C ASN A 35 22.76 -0.59 1.76
N THR A 36 23.42 0.43 2.29
CA THR A 36 24.75 0.90 1.88
C THR A 36 25.59 1.23 3.12
N ALA A 37 26.92 1.16 2.99
CA ALA A 37 27.79 1.36 4.14
C ALA A 37 27.77 2.80 4.66
N ALA A 38 27.71 2.99 5.99
CA ALA A 38 27.70 4.30 6.62
C ALA A 38 28.88 5.18 6.14
N PRO A 39 28.66 6.49 5.86
CA PRO A 39 29.68 7.38 5.29
C PRO A 39 30.92 7.55 6.17
N ALA A 40 31.98 8.15 5.62
CA ALA A 40 33.30 8.22 6.25
C ALA A 40 33.36 8.93 7.63
N GLY A 41 32.33 9.71 8.00
CA GLY A 41 32.19 10.33 9.32
C GLY A 41 31.42 9.48 10.35
N GLY A 42 30.91 8.30 9.96
CA GLY A 42 29.85 7.60 10.69
C GLY A 42 28.46 8.16 10.35
N LEU A 43 27.42 7.56 10.93
CA LEU A 43 26.03 7.93 10.67
C LEU A 43 25.23 8.00 11.97
N THR A 44 24.75 9.17 12.35
CA THR A 44 23.86 9.33 13.51
C THR A 44 22.40 9.16 13.09
N VAL A 45 21.69 8.28 13.79
CA VAL A 45 20.30 7.91 13.56
C VAL A 45 19.49 8.29 14.79
N ASN A 46 18.35 8.94 14.59
CA ASN A 46 17.42 9.31 15.65
C ASN A 46 16.38 8.19 15.88
N PHE A 47 15.92 8.05 17.11
CA PHE A 47 14.83 7.14 17.48
C PHE A 47 13.94 7.75 18.57
N ASP A 48 12.70 7.29 18.60
CA ASP A 48 11.71 7.57 19.64
C ASP A 48 11.38 6.27 20.41
N THR A 49 10.90 6.42 21.64
CA THR A 49 10.52 5.35 22.57
C THR A 49 9.13 5.56 23.18
N SER A 50 8.33 6.49 22.66
CA SER A 50 6.98 6.84 23.15
C SER A 50 6.03 5.64 23.36
N GLY A 51 6.13 4.60 22.53
CA GLY A 51 5.36 3.35 22.68
C GLY A 51 5.91 2.35 23.71
N SER A 52 6.84 2.74 24.58
CA SER A 52 7.36 1.90 25.68
C SER A 52 6.45 1.96 26.89
N THR A 53 6.22 0.84 27.58
CA THR A 53 5.68 0.86 28.94
C THR A 53 6.78 0.97 29.99
N ALA A 54 8.01 0.53 29.68
CA ALA A 54 9.18 0.68 30.54
C ALA A 54 9.73 2.12 30.55
N THR A 55 10.18 2.62 31.70
CA THR A 55 10.68 4.00 31.87
C THR A 55 12.19 4.11 31.69
N LEU A 56 12.61 4.84 30.66
CA LEU A 56 14.02 5.05 30.33
C LEU A 56 14.79 5.72 31.49
N ASN A 57 15.87 5.07 31.94
CA ASN A 57 16.74 5.33 33.09
C ASN A 57 16.26 4.83 34.47
N ALA A 58 14.98 4.52 34.65
CA ALA A 58 14.54 3.76 35.81
C ALA A 58 14.80 2.27 35.54
N ASP A 59 14.10 1.70 34.57
CA ASP A 59 13.94 0.24 34.43
C ASP A 59 14.88 -0.34 33.35
N TYR A 60 15.35 0.52 32.44
CA TYR A 60 16.40 0.18 31.46
C TYR A 60 17.21 1.39 31.00
N LYS A 61 18.36 1.13 30.36
CA LYS A 61 19.24 2.13 29.72
C LYS A 61 19.78 1.61 28.38
N PHE A 62 19.90 2.48 27.38
CA PHE A 62 20.53 2.10 26.10
C PHE A 62 22.06 2.03 26.22
N GLY A 63 22.66 1.05 25.54
CA GLY A 63 24.11 0.79 25.55
C GLY A 63 24.73 0.65 24.16
N VAL A 64 26.03 0.89 24.07
CA VAL A 64 26.80 0.79 22.82
C VAL A 64 26.96 -0.68 22.44
N GLY A 65 26.14 -1.15 21.49
CA GLY A 65 26.28 -2.48 20.90
C GLY A 65 27.31 -2.52 19.76
N ARG A 66 27.25 -3.58 18.96
CA ARG A 66 28.27 -3.85 17.95
C ARG A 66 28.22 -2.80 16.83
N HIS A 67 29.39 -2.29 16.45
CA HIS A 67 29.59 -1.31 15.38
C HIS A 67 28.91 0.07 15.59
N LEU A 68 28.45 0.37 16.80
CA LEU A 68 28.12 1.75 17.20
C LEU A 68 29.37 2.45 17.77
N THR A 69 29.46 3.76 17.59
CA THR A 69 30.50 4.63 18.17
C THR A 69 29.97 5.53 19.29
N ALA A 70 28.67 5.82 19.30
CA ALA A 70 27.99 6.59 20.34
C ALA A 70 26.53 6.16 20.48
N VAL A 71 25.96 6.37 21.67
CA VAL A 71 24.53 6.19 21.99
C VAL A 71 24.13 7.32 22.94
N ALA A 72 22.96 7.90 22.71
CA ALA A 72 22.32 8.93 23.52
C ALA A 72 20.86 8.54 23.80
N ALA A 73 20.10 9.40 24.50
CA ALA A 73 18.73 9.08 24.93
C ALA A 73 17.73 8.84 23.77
N ASN A 74 17.96 9.45 22.61
CA ASN A 74 17.07 9.43 21.44
C ASN A 74 17.84 9.25 20.11
N SER A 75 19.10 8.81 20.16
CA SER A 75 19.93 8.64 18.96
C SER A 75 21.13 7.71 19.17
N PHE A 76 21.64 7.13 18.09
CA PHE A 76 22.88 6.35 18.08
C PHE A 76 23.73 6.65 16.84
N THR A 77 25.04 6.53 16.95
CA THR A 77 25.98 6.73 15.82
C THR A 77 26.58 5.40 15.39
N ILE A 78 26.42 5.06 14.13
CA ILE A 78 26.98 3.87 13.45
C ILE A 78 28.39 4.21 12.95
N ALA A 79 29.33 3.28 13.13
CA ALA A 79 30.71 3.44 12.68
C ALA A 79 30.82 3.52 11.14
N ALA A 80 31.76 4.33 10.66
CA ALA A 80 32.04 4.46 9.23
C ALA A 80 32.33 3.12 8.54
N GLY A 81 31.85 2.96 7.31
CA GLY A 81 32.04 1.77 6.50
C GLY A 81 31.23 0.54 6.93
N GLN A 82 30.31 0.67 7.89
CA GLN A 82 29.49 -0.46 8.38
C GLN A 82 28.08 -0.44 7.76
N ASN A 83 27.56 -1.62 7.41
CA ASN A 83 26.20 -1.83 6.92
C ASN A 83 25.30 -2.58 7.94
N ARG A 84 25.84 -2.94 9.10
CA ARG A 84 25.15 -3.60 10.21
C ARG A 84 25.68 -3.12 11.55
N ALA A 85 24.79 -2.89 12.51
CA ALA A 85 25.11 -2.57 13.89
C ALA A 85 24.10 -3.21 14.86
N THR A 86 24.34 -3.11 16.17
CA THR A 86 23.35 -3.44 17.20
C THR A 86 23.31 -2.36 18.27
N LEU A 87 22.13 -2.08 18.81
CA LEU A 87 21.93 -1.22 19.99
C LEU A 87 21.64 -2.14 21.19
N GLN A 88 22.20 -1.86 22.37
CA GLN A 88 21.90 -2.64 23.58
C GLN A 88 20.76 -2.03 24.38
N VAL A 89 19.95 -2.88 25.00
CA VAL A 89 18.99 -2.53 26.05
C VAL A 89 19.48 -3.21 27.33
N ILE A 90 19.94 -2.41 28.29
CA ILE A 90 20.47 -2.89 29.57
C ILE A 90 19.35 -2.70 30.60
N ALA A 91 18.74 -3.76 31.10
CA ALA A 91 17.76 -3.66 32.17
C ALA A 91 18.44 -3.27 33.50
N SER A 92 17.71 -2.54 34.33
CA SER A 92 18.02 -2.37 35.75
C SER A 92 17.76 -3.66 36.53
N SER A 93 18.01 -3.65 37.84
CA SER A 93 17.65 -4.74 38.75
C SER A 93 17.60 -4.26 40.19
N ASP A 94 16.64 -4.78 40.98
CA ASP A 94 16.59 -4.63 42.43
C ASP A 94 16.03 -5.88 43.15
N ASP A 95 15.03 -5.74 44.03
CA ASP A 95 14.46 -6.81 44.88
C ASP A 95 12.91 -6.72 44.94
N VAL A 96 12.27 -5.87 44.13
CA VAL A 96 10.81 -5.70 44.04
C VAL A 96 10.25 -6.57 42.90
N LEU A 97 9.06 -7.15 43.11
CA LEU A 97 8.36 -7.94 42.08
C LEU A 97 7.46 -7.02 41.25
N ASP A 98 7.94 -6.60 40.08
CA ASP A 98 7.26 -5.65 39.19
C ASP A 98 6.71 -6.33 37.91
N PRO A 99 5.69 -5.77 37.25
CA PRO A 99 5.11 -6.36 36.05
C PRO A 99 6.08 -6.28 34.85
N SER A 100 6.14 -7.32 34.01
CA SER A 100 6.99 -7.34 32.81
C SER A 100 6.69 -6.15 31.88
N GLU A 101 7.69 -5.29 31.65
CA GLU A 101 7.53 -4.05 30.87
C GLU A 101 8.09 -4.16 29.45
N ALA A 102 7.63 -3.26 28.57
CA ALA A 102 8.00 -3.22 27.16
C ALA A 102 8.88 -2.00 26.86
N VAL A 103 10.06 -2.24 26.26
CA VAL A 103 10.83 -1.21 25.55
C VAL A 103 10.43 -1.26 24.10
N SER A 104 9.88 -0.17 23.56
CA SER A 104 9.55 -0.04 22.13
C SER A 104 10.45 1.03 21.51
N LEU A 105 10.91 0.78 20.29
CA LEU A 105 11.79 1.70 19.58
C LEU A 105 11.35 1.87 18.12
N THR A 106 11.15 3.12 17.74
CA THR A 106 10.76 3.54 16.38
C THR A 106 11.84 4.48 15.85
N LEU A 107 12.37 4.23 14.65
CA LEU A 107 13.31 5.18 14.04
C LEU A 107 12.57 6.44 13.59
N VAL A 108 13.13 7.62 13.85
CA VAL A 108 12.56 8.90 13.38
C VAL A 108 13.50 9.57 12.38
N ASN A 109 12.94 10.43 11.54
CA ASN A 109 13.66 11.09 10.46
C ASN A 109 14.86 11.92 10.97
N GLY A 110 15.88 12.03 10.13
CA GLY A 110 17.12 12.72 10.46
C GLY A 110 17.99 12.98 9.23
N ALA A 111 19.04 13.78 9.41
CA ALA A 111 19.89 14.20 8.30
C ALA A 111 20.95 13.13 7.95
N GLY A 112 21.08 12.82 6.66
CA GLY A 112 22.14 11.96 6.12
C GLY A 112 21.77 10.49 5.96
N TYR A 113 20.51 10.12 6.20
CA TYR A 113 19.95 8.79 5.93
C TYR A 113 18.50 8.90 5.44
N LEU A 114 17.95 7.78 4.98
CA LEU A 114 16.52 7.60 4.75
C LEU A 114 15.99 6.54 5.72
N LEU A 115 14.78 6.76 6.22
CA LEU A 115 13.92 5.64 6.62
C LEU A 115 13.30 5.05 5.36
N ALA A 116 12.99 3.75 5.37
CA ALA A 116 12.19 3.15 4.29
C ALA A 116 10.70 3.40 4.55
N SER A 117 10.16 4.51 4.03
CA SER A 117 8.71 4.81 3.87
C SER A 117 8.43 6.21 3.25
N ARG A 118 7.13 6.52 3.00
CA ARG A 118 6.46 7.68 2.30
C ARG A 118 6.61 7.63 0.76
N ALA A 119 5.54 7.32 -0.06
CA ALA A 119 5.27 6.51 -1.37
C ALA A 119 5.46 6.65 -3.02
N ALA A 120 5.84 7.45 -4.12
CA ALA A 120 6.35 8.73 -4.86
C ALA A 120 5.79 10.24 -4.81
N THR A 121 4.91 10.71 -5.75
CA THR A 121 4.06 11.98 -5.88
C THR A 121 4.08 12.61 -7.30
N PHE A 122 2.96 13.19 -7.78
CA PHE A 122 2.78 13.66 -9.17
C PHE A 122 2.44 15.15 -9.33
N ALA A 123 2.66 15.68 -10.54
CA ALA A 123 2.35 17.05 -10.95
C ALA A 123 1.02 17.11 -11.76
N PRO A 124 0.42 18.29 -12.01
CA PRO A 124 -0.81 18.41 -12.78
C PRO A 124 -0.72 17.77 -14.17
N LYS A 125 -1.83 17.18 -14.64
CA LYS A 125 -1.90 16.56 -15.98
C LYS A 125 -1.63 17.61 -17.07
N ILE A 126 -0.96 17.19 -18.14
CA ILE A 126 -0.76 17.98 -19.36
C ILE A 126 -1.29 17.13 -20.52
N ASP A 127 -2.37 17.58 -21.15
CA ASP A 127 -2.99 16.86 -22.26
C ASP A 127 -2.20 17.11 -23.56
N VAL A 128 -1.59 16.04 -24.10
CA VAL A 128 -0.70 16.10 -25.27
C VAL A 128 -1.43 15.57 -26.51
N GLY A 129 -1.96 16.46 -27.35
CA GLY A 129 -2.68 16.07 -28.56
C GLY A 129 -1.78 15.37 -29.59
N VAL A 130 -2.03 14.09 -29.87
CA VAL A 130 -1.16 13.22 -30.71
C VAL A 130 -1.72 12.89 -32.10
N GLY A 131 -2.67 13.68 -32.60
CA GLY A 131 -3.14 13.67 -34.00
C GLY A 131 -4.65 13.63 -34.16
N ASP A 132 -5.10 13.52 -35.41
CA ASP A 132 -6.52 13.59 -35.80
C ASP A 132 -7.34 12.31 -35.48
N TYR A 133 -6.76 11.37 -34.73
CA TYR A 133 -7.22 9.99 -34.54
C TYR A 133 -6.95 9.52 -33.11
N ILE A 134 -7.80 8.63 -32.58
CA ILE A 134 -7.80 8.20 -31.17
C ILE A 134 -6.49 7.49 -30.82
N PRO A 135 -5.71 7.90 -29.81
CA PRO A 135 -4.52 7.15 -29.40
C PRO A 135 -4.91 5.94 -28.54
N ILE A 136 -4.45 4.73 -28.91
CA ILE A 136 -4.79 3.47 -28.20
C ILE A 136 -3.59 2.74 -27.58
N SER A 137 -2.37 3.18 -27.86
CA SER A 137 -1.14 2.73 -27.18
C SER A 137 -0.13 3.88 -27.16
N VAL A 138 0.67 3.97 -26.09
CA VAL A 138 1.66 5.03 -25.87
C VAL A 138 2.93 4.46 -25.25
N ILE A 139 4.08 4.97 -25.68
CA ILE A 139 5.39 4.73 -25.03
C ILE A 139 6.16 6.06 -24.92
N SER A 140 7.11 6.10 -23.97
CA SER A 140 8.07 7.21 -23.81
C SER A 140 9.50 6.72 -23.94
N ALA A 141 10.33 7.40 -24.73
CA ALA A 141 11.68 6.98 -25.08
C ALA A 141 12.52 8.18 -25.56
N ASP A 142 13.85 8.09 -25.61
CA ASP A 142 14.67 9.13 -26.25
C ASP A 142 14.94 8.76 -27.72
N PHE A 143 14.16 9.31 -28.66
CA PHE A 143 14.31 9.07 -30.10
C PHE A 143 15.28 10.05 -30.77
N ASN A 144 15.75 11.08 -30.06
CA ASN A 144 16.54 12.17 -30.61
C ASN A 144 17.96 12.31 -30.00
N GLY A 145 18.25 11.59 -28.92
CA GLY A 145 19.55 11.49 -28.28
C GLY A 145 19.95 12.72 -27.45
N ASP A 146 18.98 13.42 -26.84
CA ASP A 146 19.23 14.61 -26.02
C ASP A 146 19.00 14.44 -24.50
N ASP A 147 18.98 13.17 -24.04
CA ASP A 147 18.82 12.73 -22.64
C ASP A 147 17.42 13.05 -22.06
N LYS A 148 16.38 13.05 -22.91
CA LYS A 148 14.99 13.35 -22.54
C LYS A 148 14.02 12.31 -23.07
N LEU A 149 12.84 12.25 -22.45
CA LEU A 149 11.76 11.38 -22.91
C LEU A 149 10.87 12.11 -23.92
N ASP A 150 10.93 11.65 -25.16
CA ASP A 150 9.96 11.86 -26.23
C ASP A 150 8.74 10.95 -26.03
N LEU A 151 7.68 11.15 -26.82
CA LEU A 151 6.43 10.39 -26.79
C LEU A 151 6.15 9.75 -28.16
N ALA A 152 5.68 8.51 -28.19
CA ALA A 152 5.16 7.86 -29.40
C ALA A 152 3.81 7.16 -29.16
N THR A 153 2.83 7.35 -30.04
CA THR A 153 1.47 6.78 -29.89
C THR A 153 0.94 6.07 -31.13
N ALA A 154 0.28 4.93 -30.95
CA ALA A 154 -0.48 4.26 -32.00
C ALA A 154 -1.87 4.89 -32.12
N ASN A 155 -2.24 5.30 -33.33
CA ASN A 155 -3.45 6.06 -33.58
C ASN A 155 -4.51 5.17 -34.28
N GLU A 156 -5.63 4.90 -33.61
CA GLU A 156 -6.76 4.08 -34.07
C GLU A 156 -7.29 4.56 -35.42
N TYR A 157 -7.48 3.64 -36.37
CA TYR A 157 -7.84 3.91 -37.78
C TYR A 157 -6.86 4.80 -38.58
N GLY A 158 -5.81 5.32 -37.97
CA GLY A 158 -4.70 6.00 -38.66
C GLY A 158 -3.58 5.01 -38.96
N ASN A 159 -3.12 4.94 -40.21
CA ASN A 159 -2.05 4.01 -40.61
C ASN A 159 -0.65 4.53 -40.21
N SER A 160 -0.50 4.93 -38.95
CA SER A 160 0.66 5.66 -38.44
C SER A 160 0.80 5.61 -36.92
N VAL A 161 2.04 5.64 -36.45
CA VAL A 161 2.40 6.06 -35.09
C VAL A 161 2.82 7.53 -35.12
N SER A 162 2.38 8.32 -34.16
CA SER A 162 2.75 9.74 -34.03
C SER A 162 3.83 9.92 -32.98
N VAL A 163 4.96 10.53 -33.33
CA VAL A 163 6.10 10.80 -32.43
C VAL A 163 6.24 12.30 -32.16
N ARG A 164 6.45 12.69 -30.90
CA ARG A 164 6.67 14.09 -30.47
C ARG A 164 7.89 14.18 -29.54
N LEU A 165 8.76 15.17 -29.75
CA LEU A 165 10.04 15.27 -29.05
C LEU A 165 9.95 16.09 -27.75
N GLY A 166 10.44 15.56 -26.64
CA GLY A 166 10.30 16.12 -25.30
C GLY A 166 11.20 17.32 -25.05
N ASP A 167 10.72 18.31 -24.29
CA ASP A 167 11.54 19.42 -23.81
C ASP A 167 12.26 19.13 -22.48
N GLY A 168 11.90 18.02 -21.82
CA GLY A 168 12.45 17.59 -20.53
C GLY A 168 11.79 18.24 -19.31
N LEU A 169 10.74 19.02 -19.53
CA LEU A 169 9.95 19.77 -18.53
C LEU A 169 8.45 19.46 -18.62
N GLY A 170 8.06 18.41 -19.36
CA GLY A 170 6.68 17.97 -19.58
C GLY A 170 6.02 18.56 -20.83
N GLY A 171 6.74 19.36 -21.64
CA GLY A 171 6.30 19.81 -22.95
C GLY A 171 6.79 18.87 -24.07
N PHE A 172 6.01 18.76 -25.14
CA PHE A 172 6.37 17.97 -26.32
C PHE A 172 6.22 18.82 -27.59
N SER A 173 7.26 18.77 -28.44
CA SER A 173 7.45 19.66 -29.59
C SER A 173 7.72 18.86 -30.87
N GLY A 174 7.29 19.41 -32.00
CA GLY A 174 7.22 18.65 -33.26
C GLY A 174 6.15 17.55 -33.22
N MET A 175 5.81 17.03 -34.40
CA MET A 175 4.95 15.86 -34.56
C MET A 175 5.34 15.15 -35.86
N THR A 176 5.92 13.97 -35.76
CA THR A 176 6.30 13.12 -36.88
C THR A 176 5.29 11.98 -37.00
N GLY A 177 4.40 12.03 -37.99
CA GLY A 177 3.55 10.90 -38.34
C GLY A 177 4.35 9.85 -39.10
N VAL A 178 4.72 8.75 -38.44
CA VAL A 178 5.48 7.64 -38.99
C VAL A 178 4.52 6.59 -39.52
N SER A 179 4.50 6.33 -40.83
CA SER A 179 3.52 5.40 -41.43
C SER A 179 3.81 3.94 -41.09
N MET A 180 2.78 3.26 -40.58
CA MET A 180 2.77 1.86 -40.16
C MET A 180 1.84 1.02 -41.06
N GLY A 181 1.36 -0.13 -40.60
CA GLY A 181 0.33 -0.91 -41.29
C GLY A 181 -1.08 -0.41 -40.99
N ASP A 182 -2.09 -1.16 -41.44
CA ASP A 182 -3.50 -0.84 -41.16
C ASP A 182 -3.84 -1.18 -39.71
N TYR A 183 -4.45 -0.22 -38.99
CA TYR A 183 -4.90 -0.33 -37.60
C TYR A 183 -3.77 -0.69 -36.60
N PRO A 184 -2.84 0.25 -36.31
CA PRO A 184 -1.79 0.04 -35.33
C PRO A 184 -2.37 -0.01 -33.90
N THR A 185 -2.08 -1.08 -33.16
CA THR A 185 -2.67 -1.40 -31.84
C THR A 185 -1.70 -1.27 -30.67
N SER A 186 -0.39 -1.46 -30.90
CA SER A 186 0.64 -1.40 -29.86
C SER A 186 1.95 -0.84 -30.43
N VAL A 187 2.58 0.09 -29.70
CA VAL A 187 3.89 0.68 -30.04
C VAL A 187 5.01 0.00 -29.25
N ILE A 188 6.16 -0.20 -29.89
CA ILE A 188 7.39 -0.74 -29.29
C ILE A 188 8.54 0.18 -29.70
N SER A 189 9.51 0.39 -28.80
CA SER A 189 10.81 0.97 -29.16
C SER A 189 11.96 0.13 -28.61
N ALA A 190 13.02 0.02 -29.40
CA ALA A 190 14.16 -0.87 -29.23
C ALA A 190 15.27 -0.46 -30.20
N ASP A 191 16.51 -0.88 -29.98
CA ASP A 191 17.56 -0.83 -31.02
C ASP A 191 17.55 -2.15 -31.80
N PHE A 192 16.79 -2.22 -32.90
CA PHE A 192 16.67 -3.44 -33.71
C PHE A 192 17.84 -3.64 -34.69
N ASN A 193 18.70 -2.62 -34.84
CA ASN A 193 19.78 -2.61 -35.83
C ASN A 193 21.20 -2.52 -35.24
N GLY A 194 21.31 -2.28 -33.92
CA GLY A 194 22.56 -2.27 -33.16
C GLY A 194 23.44 -1.03 -33.36
N ASP A 195 22.91 0.09 -33.87
CA ASP A 195 23.68 1.33 -34.05
C ASP A 195 23.66 2.28 -32.85
N GLY A 196 22.97 1.90 -31.76
CA GLY A 196 22.92 2.63 -30.50
C GLY A 196 21.79 3.65 -30.40
N LYS A 197 20.75 3.51 -31.24
CA LYS A 197 19.60 4.43 -31.30
C LYS A 197 18.29 3.67 -31.15
N LEU A 198 17.25 4.40 -30.82
CA LEU A 198 15.91 3.84 -30.67
C LEU A 198 15.16 3.87 -32.00
N ASP A 199 14.97 2.67 -32.55
CA ASP A 199 14.02 2.38 -33.62
C ASP A 199 12.59 2.35 -33.07
N LEU A 200 11.63 2.29 -33.99
CA LEU A 200 10.20 2.31 -33.69
C LEU A 200 9.49 1.17 -34.41
N ALA A 201 8.69 0.40 -33.68
CA ALA A 201 7.83 -0.63 -34.23
C ALA A 201 6.38 -0.47 -33.79
N ALA A 202 5.46 -1.00 -34.60
CA ALA A 202 4.03 -0.98 -34.35
C ALA A 202 3.40 -2.30 -34.75
N VAL A 203 2.62 -2.90 -33.85
CA VAL A 203 1.73 -4.04 -34.13
C VAL A 203 0.50 -3.53 -34.89
N ASN A 204 0.08 -4.19 -35.98
CA ASN A 204 -0.98 -3.71 -36.88
C ASN A 204 -2.07 -4.78 -37.05
N ALA A 205 -3.23 -4.58 -36.40
CA ALA A 205 -4.27 -5.59 -36.26
C ALA A 205 -4.93 -5.99 -37.59
N ASN A 206 -5.12 -5.06 -38.52
CA ASN A 206 -5.73 -5.34 -39.83
C ASN A 206 -4.71 -5.73 -40.91
N SER A 207 -3.44 -5.88 -40.55
CA SER A 207 -2.34 -6.21 -41.49
C SER A 207 -1.53 -7.44 -41.06
N ASP A 208 -1.96 -8.18 -40.03
CA ASP A 208 -1.33 -9.40 -39.50
C ASP A 208 0.19 -9.29 -39.34
N SER A 209 0.68 -8.11 -38.94
CA SER A 209 2.11 -7.80 -39.01
C SER A 209 2.58 -6.75 -37.99
N VAL A 210 3.86 -6.82 -37.66
CA VAL A 210 4.59 -5.76 -36.96
C VAL A 210 5.39 -4.95 -37.98
N SER A 211 5.07 -3.67 -38.11
CA SER A 211 5.86 -2.71 -38.87
C SER A 211 7.08 -2.30 -38.04
N VAL A 212 8.26 -2.23 -38.65
CA VAL A 212 9.49 -1.73 -38.02
C VAL A 212 10.09 -0.62 -38.86
N ARG A 213 10.53 0.46 -38.21
CA ARG A 213 11.08 1.68 -38.81
C ARG A 213 12.35 2.08 -38.06
N LEU A 214 13.44 2.23 -38.80
CA LEU A 214 14.75 2.49 -38.22
C LEU A 214 14.95 3.97 -37.93
N GLY A 215 15.37 4.28 -36.70
CA GLY A 215 15.59 5.63 -36.20
C GLY A 215 16.89 6.22 -36.72
N ASP A 216 16.86 7.49 -37.14
CA ASP A 216 18.09 8.20 -37.52
C ASP A 216 18.86 8.76 -36.31
N GLY A 217 18.22 8.82 -35.14
CA GLY A 217 18.77 9.37 -33.90
C GLY A 217 18.59 10.89 -33.80
N SER A 218 17.56 11.42 -34.46
CA SER A 218 17.13 12.81 -34.39
C SER A 218 15.60 12.97 -34.43
N GLY A 219 14.86 11.92 -34.01
CA GLY A 219 13.40 11.85 -34.10
C GLY A 219 12.85 11.54 -35.50
N GLY A 220 13.72 11.22 -36.47
CA GLY A 220 13.33 10.77 -37.81
C GLY A 220 13.37 9.25 -37.94
N PHE A 221 12.45 8.69 -38.72
CA PHE A 221 12.29 7.24 -38.89
C PHE A 221 12.22 6.84 -40.37
N SER A 222 12.79 5.69 -40.70
CA SER A 222 13.01 5.25 -42.08
C SER A 222 12.81 3.73 -42.27
N GLY A 223 12.99 3.24 -43.49
CA GLY A 223 12.78 1.83 -43.82
C GLY A 223 11.30 1.44 -43.94
N THR A 224 11.06 0.18 -44.33
CA THR A 224 9.72 -0.35 -44.63
C THR A 224 9.57 -1.81 -44.21
N THR A 225 10.27 -2.24 -43.15
CA THR A 225 10.18 -3.62 -42.66
C THR A 225 8.76 -3.88 -42.17
N SER A 226 8.19 -5.02 -42.58
CA SER A 226 6.93 -5.54 -42.06
C SER A 226 7.11 -7.04 -41.81
N VAL A 227 6.84 -7.46 -40.58
CA VAL A 227 7.10 -8.80 -40.06
C VAL A 227 5.76 -9.51 -39.87
N LEU A 228 5.48 -10.54 -40.65
CA LEU A 228 4.21 -11.28 -40.56
C LEU A 228 4.10 -12.05 -39.24
N VAL A 229 3.00 -11.83 -38.52
CA VAL A 229 2.65 -12.52 -37.27
C VAL A 229 1.42 -13.42 -37.51
N GLY A 230 0.51 -13.57 -36.55
CA GLY A 230 -0.76 -14.28 -36.71
C GLY A 230 -1.93 -13.33 -36.97
N ASP A 231 -3.15 -13.87 -37.05
CA ASP A 231 -4.39 -13.12 -37.30
C ASP A 231 -4.76 -12.20 -36.12
N TYR A 232 -5.06 -10.94 -36.46
CA TYR A 232 -5.52 -9.86 -35.56
C TYR A 232 -4.61 -9.62 -34.34
N PRO A 233 -3.36 -9.16 -34.55
CA PRO A 233 -2.41 -8.94 -33.46
C PRO A 233 -2.70 -7.65 -32.68
N TRP A 234 -2.71 -7.74 -31.34
CA TRP A 234 -3.11 -6.63 -30.47
C TRP A 234 -1.97 -6.01 -29.65
N SER A 235 -1.09 -6.83 -29.10
CA SER A 235 0.01 -6.39 -28.23
C SER A 235 1.31 -7.04 -28.66
N GLY A 236 2.43 -6.34 -28.51
CA GLY A 236 3.74 -6.89 -28.79
C GLY A 236 4.84 -6.26 -27.95
N ILE A 237 5.96 -6.97 -27.88
CA ILE A 237 7.14 -6.65 -27.08
C ILE A 237 8.40 -6.99 -27.86
N SER A 238 9.54 -6.48 -27.39
CA SER A 238 10.86 -6.85 -27.90
C SER A 238 11.82 -7.18 -26.76
N ALA A 239 12.58 -8.25 -26.94
CA ALA A 239 13.59 -8.75 -26.01
C ALA A 239 14.53 -9.74 -26.73
N ASP A 240 15.62 -10.16 -26.10
CA ASP A 240 16.47 -11.25 -26.63
C ASP A 240 15.93 -12.61 -26.13
N PHE A 241 15.17 -13.32 -26.96
CA PHE A 241 14.59 -14.63 -26.60
C PHE A 241 15.53 -15.80 -26.90
N ASN A 242 16.68 -15.55 -27.54
CA ASN A 242 17.59 -16.58 -28.05
C ASN A 242 19.04 -16.49 -27.54
N GLY A 243 19.36 -15.42 -26.80
CA GLY A 243 20.64 -15.21 -26.13
C GLY A 243 21.80 -14.79 -27.04
N ASP A 244 21.55 -14.36 -28.28
CA ASP A 244 22.61 -13.92 -29.21
C ASP A 244 22.96 -12.43 -29.14
N GLY A 245 22.31 -11.67 -28.25
CA GLY A 245 22.57 -10.27 -27.96
C GLY A 245 21.81 -9.28 -28.85
N LYS A 246 20.74 -9.74 -29.51
CA LYS A 246 19.89 -8.93 -30.39
C LYS A 246 18.45 -8.91 -29.90
N LEU A 247 17.70 -7.93 -30.38
CA LEU A 247 16.30 -7.75 -30.03
C LEU A 247 15.38 -8.45 -31.04
N ASP A 248 14.74 -9.52 -30.57
CA ASP A 248 13.68 -10.26 -31.23
C ASP A 248 12.33 -9.54 -31.05
N LEU A 249 11.27 -10.02 -31.72
CA LEU A 249 9.90 -9.55 -31.55
C LEU A 249 8.97 -10.68 -31.11
N ALA A 250 8.05 -10.38 -30.19
CA ALA A 250 6.91 -11.22 -29.86
C ALA A 250 5.60 -10.42 -29.99
N ALA A 251 4.54 -11.02 -30.55
CA ALA A 251 3.23 -10.39 -30.71
C ALA A 251 2.08 -11.36 -30.40
N ALA A 252 1.14 -10.94 -29.56
CA ALA A 252 -0.10 -11.64 -29.23
C ALA A 252 -1.13 -11.48 -30.37
N ASN A 253 -1.59 -12.61 -30.91
CA ASN A 253 -2.47 -12.70 -32.09
C ASN A 253 -3.84 -13.20 -31.62
N ALA A 254 -4.82 -12.29 -31.54
CA ALA A 254 -6.03 -12.51 -30.77
C ALA A 254 -6.94 -13.58 -31.41
N ASN A 255 -7.02 -13.64 -32.74
CA ASN A 255 -7.86 -14.64 -33.42
C ASN A 255 -7.21 -16.02 -33.51
N ASP A 256 -5.87 -16.08 -33.56
CA ASP A 256 -5.10 -17.34 -33.67
C ASP A 256 -4.87 -18.03 -32.32
N ASN A 257 -5.14 -17.37 -31.19
CA ASN A 257 -4.83 -17.83 -29.83
C ASN A 257 -3.33 -18.21 -29.66
N THR A 258 -2.44 -17.41 -30.25
CA THR A 258 -0.98 -17.60 -30.17
C THR A 258 -0.21 -16.31 -29.91
N VAL A 259 0.99 -16.43 -29.34
CA VAL A 259 2.05 -15.42 -29.45
C VAL A 259 3.02 -15.82 -30.57
N SER A 260 3.21 -14.94 -31.55
CA SER A 260 4.15 -15.11 -32.65
C SER A 260 5.51 -14.55 -32.24
N VAL A 261 6.55 -15.38 -32.25
CA VAL A 261 7.93 -14.98 -31.95
C VAL A 261 8.76 -14.97 -33.24
N ARG A 262 9.55 -13.92 -33.44
CA ARG A 262 10.32 -13.63 -34.66
C ARG A 262 11.72 -13.16 -34.29
N LEU A 263 12.74 -13.90 -34.73
CA LEU A 263 14.12 -13.69 -34.30
C LEU A 263 14.80 -12.60 -35.14
N GLY A 264 15.43 -11.63 -34.46
CA GLY A 264 16.09 -10.48 -35.07
C GLY A 264 17.43 -10.86 -35.71
N ASP A 265 17.71 -10.31 -36.89
CA ASP A 265 19.03 -10.47 -37.52
C ASP A 265 20.07 -9.46 -37.00
N GLY A 266 19.63 -8.43 -36.28
CA GLY A 266 20.49 -7.36 -35.74
C GLY A 266 20.81 -6.29 -36.78
N SER A 267 19.97 -6.14 -37.79
CA SER A 267 20.04 -5.09 -38.82
C SER A 267 18.65 -4.51 -39.17
N GLY A 268 17.67 -4.65 -38.26
CA GLY A 268 16.28 -4.27 -38.49
C GLY A 268 15.46 -5.28 -39.31
N GLY A 269 15.99 -6.49 -39.56
CA GLY A 269 15.29 -7.60 -40.19
C GLY A 269 14.94 -8.70 -39.19
N PHE A 270 13.91 -9.48 -39.51
CA PHE A 270 13.35 -10.52 -38.63
C PHE A 270 13.07 -11.81 -39.39
N SER A 271 13.15 -12.93 -38.67
CA SER A 271 13.11 -14.27 -39.22
C SER A 271 12.41 -15.26 -38.28
N GLY A 272 12.36 -16.54 -38.67
CA GLY A 272 11.65 -17.57 -37.91
C GLY A 272 10.13 -17.54 -38.08
N THR A 273 9.48 -18.58 -37.59
CA THR A 273 8.02 -18.79 -37.70
C THR A 273 7.46 -19.44 -36.43
N THR A 274 8.01 -19.10 -35.27
CA THR A 274 7.56 -19.65 -33.99
C THR A 274 6.21 -19.06 -33.63
N SER A 275 5.22 -19.91 -33.36
CA SER A 275 3.93 -19.51 -32.80
C SER A 275 3.66 -20.36 -31.56
N VAL A 276 3.46 -19.69 -30.43
CA VAL A 276 3.33 -20.25 -29.09
C VAL A 276 1.85 -20.19 -28.71
N SER A 277 1.17 -21.33 -28.61
CA SER A 277 -0.24 -21.36 -28.18
C SER A 277 -0.42 -20.79 -26.77
N VAL A 278 -1.44 -19.97 -26.58
CA VAL A 278 -1.83 -19.41 -25.28
C VAL A 278 -3.32 -19.72 -25.03
N GLY A 279 -3.99 -18.97 -24.15
CA GLY A 279 -5.44 -19.08 -23.99
C GLY A 279 -6.20 -18.37 -25.12
N ASP A 280 -7.52 -18.37 -25.04
CA ASP A 280 -8.36 -17.80 -26.09
C ASP A 280 -8.39 -16.26 -26.03
N TYR A 281 -8.25 -15.62 -27.18
CA TYR A 281 -8.30 -14.16 -27.37
C TYR A 281 -7.22 -13.38 -26.56
N PRO A 282 -5.91 -13.60 -26.82
CA PRO A 282 -4.82 -12.92 -26.12
C PRO A 282 -4.73 -11.41 -26.43
N TRP A 283 -4.86 -10.56 -25.41
CA TRP A 283 -4.85 -9.09 -25.52
C TRP A 283 -3.51 -8.44 -25.21
N SER A 284 -2.73 -8.99 -24.28
CA SER A 284 -1.51 -8.38 -23.74
C SER A 284 -0.44 -9.43 -23.47
N VAL A 285 0.81 -9.17 -23.86
CA VAL A 285 1.96 -10.07 -23.67
C VAL A 285 3.13 -9.31 -23.03
N ILE A 286 3.81 -9.98 -22.09
CA ILE A 286 5.04 -9.51 -21.42
C ILE A 286 6.07 -10.65 -21.36
N SER A 287 7.34 -10.31 -21.13
CA SER A 287 8.42 -11.30 -20.93
C SER A 287 9.26 -10.99 -19.71
N ALA A 288 9.55 -12.01 -18.91
CA ALA A 288 10.44 -11.96 -17.74
C ALA A 288 11.00 -13.36 -17.46
N ASP A 289 11.89 -13.51 -16.49
CA ASP A 289 12.31 -14.82 -15.98
C ASP A 289 11.38 -15.22 -14.81
N PHE A 290 10.35 -16.04 -15.06
CA PHE A 290 9.39 -16.44 -14.01
C PHE A 290 9.83 -17.70 -13.25
N ASN A 291 10.94 -18.34 -13.65
CA ASN A 291 11.40 -19.62 -13.11
C ASN A 291 12.85 -19.62 -12.57
N GLY A 292 13.56 -18.50 -12.72
CA GLY A 292 14.89 -18.25 -12.16
C GLY A 292 16.04 -18.94 -12.90
N ASP A 293 15.85 -19.44 -14.12
CA ASP A 293 16.92 -20.13 -14.89
C ASP A 293 17.77 -19.21 -15.78
N GLY A 294 17.47 -17.91 -15.78
CA GLY A 294 18.24 -16.86 -16.47
C GLY A 294 17.81 -16.60 -17.91
N LYS A 295 16.61 -17.04 -18.30
CA LYS A 295 16.03 -16.85 -19.64
C LYS A 295 14.72 -16.06 -19.57
N LEU A 296 14.29 -15.55 -20.72
CA LEU A 296 13.00 -14.90 -20.85
C LEU A 296 11.90 -15.90 -21.22
N ASP A 297 10.95 -16.02 -20.31
CA ASP A 297 9.64 -16.65 -20.49
C ASP A 297 8.65 -15.63 -21.09
N LEU A 298 7.44 -16.08 -21.43
CA LEU A 298 6.31 -15.22 -21.83
C LEU A 298 5.14 -15.39 -20.85
N ALA A 299 4.50 -14.29 -20.46
CA ALA A 299 3.17 -14.28 -19.85
C ALA A 299 2.20 -13.52 -20.76
N THR A 300 0.96 -13.99 -20.87
CA THR A 300 -0.03 -13.43 -21.82
C THR A 300 -1.44 -13.45 -21.24
N ALA A 301 -2.10 -12.31 -21.16
CA ALA A 301 -3.51 -12.18 -20.73
C ALA A 301 -4.46 -12.62 -21.85
N ASN A 302 -5.39 -13.53 -21.55
CA ASN A 302 -6.27 -14.18 -22.52
C ASN A 302 -7.74 -13.84 -22.21
N GLY A 303 -8.33 -12.93 -22.96
CA GLY A 303 -9.62 -12.30 -22.66
C GLY A 303 -10.77 -13.30 -22.60
N ASN A 304 -10.84 -14.27 -23.51
CA ASN A 304 -11.93 -15.27 -23.54
C ASN A 304 -11.60 -16.53 -22.73
N SER A 305 -10.62 -16.49 -21.83
CA SER A 305 -10.20 -17.62 -21.01
C SER A 305 -9.91 -17.25 -19.56
N ASP A 306 -10.24 -16.02 -19.14
CA ASP A 306 -10.19 -15.52 -17.75
C ASP A 306 -8.89 -15.90 -17.02
N SER A 307 -7.78 -15.85 -17.75
CA SER A 307 -6.49 -16.36 -17.29
C SER A 307 -5.30 -15.72 -17.99
N ILE A 308 -4.18 -15.68 -17.28
CA ILE A 308 -2.85 -15.44 -17.83
C ILE A 308 -2.25 -16.81 -18.22
N SER A 309 -1.63 -16.90 -19.39
CA SER A 309 -0.89 -18.07 -19.85
C SER A 309 0.60 -17.79 -19.72
N VAL A 310 1.31 -18.57 -18.90
CA VAL A 310 2.76 -18.48 -18.74
C VAL A 310 3.44 -19.64 -19.48
N ARG A 311 4.44 -19.31 -20.28
CA ARG A 311 5.12 -20.18 -21.25
C ARG A 311 6.63 -20.04 -21.05
N LEU A 312 7.31 -21.12 -20.64
CA LEU A 312 8.71 -21.07 -20.23
C LEU A 312 9.67 -21.14 -21.42
N GLY A 313 10.68 -20.27 -21.45
CA GLY A 313 11.65 -20.14 -22.53
C GLY A 313 12.72 -21.23 -22.52
N ASP A 314 13.07 -21.77 -23.68
CA ASP A 314 14.23 -22.67 -23.82
C ASP A 314 15.56 -21.92 -23.97
N GLY A 315 15.51 -20.60 -24.23
CA GLY A 315 16.69 -19.74 -24.42
C GLY A 315 17.25 -19.82 -25.84
N SER A 316 16.45 -20.29 -26.81
CA SER A 316 16.78 -20.33 -28.24
C SER A 316 15.63 -19.81 -29.11
N GLY A 317 14.72 -19.02 -28.54
CA GLY A 317 13.49 -18.54 -29.18
C GLY A 317 12.34 -19.54 -29.19
N GLY A 318 12.46 -20.67 -28.50
CA GLY A 318 11.38 -21.65 -28.30
C GLY A 318 10.76 -21.57 -26.90
N PHE A 319 9.49 -21.95 -26.80
CA PHE A 319 8.70 -21.82 -25.56
C PHE A 319 7.91 -23.09 -25.26
N SER A 320 8.03 -23.61 -24.03
CA SER A 320 7.48 -24.90 -23.60
C SER A 320 6.87 -24.83 -22.19
N GLY A 321 6.17 -25.88 -21.77
CA GLY A 321 5.28 -25.80 -20.60
C GLY A 321 4.10 -24.84 -20.82
N MET A 322 3.09 -24.90 -19.96
CA MET A 322 1.99 -23.95 -19.94
C MET A 322 1.37 -23.94 -18.54
N THR A 323 1.61 -22.88 -17.77
CA THR A 323 0.85 -22.59 -16.54
C THR A 323 -0.31 -21.69 -16.94
N SER A 324 -1.55 -22.12 -16.70
CA SER A 324 -2.72 -21.24 -16.79
C SER A 324 -3.04 -20.71 -15.39
N VAL A 325 -3.13 -19.39 -15.29
CA VAL A 325 -3.23 -18.63 -14.03
C VAL A 325 -4.54 -17.87 -14.09
N SER A 326 -5.61 -18.42 -13.51
CA SER A 326 -6.93 -17.79 -13.49
C SER A 326 -6.92 -16.39 -12.86
N VAL A 327 -7.62 -15.45 -13.49
CA VAL A 327 -7.83 -14.08 -13.03
C VAL A 327 -9.33 -13.76 -13.17
N GLY A 328 -9.73 -12.50 -13.22
CA GLY A 328 -11.13 -12.11 -13.43
C GLY A 328 -11.58 -12.17 -14.89
N ASP A 329 -12.85 -11.85 -15.14
CA ASP A 329 -13.49 -11.84 -16.46
C ASP A 329 -12.83 -10.81 -17.40
N PHE A 330 -12.42 -11.30 -18.57
CA PHE A 330 -11.82 -10.54 -19.68
C PHE A 330 -10.54 -9.76 -19.31
N PRO A 331 -9.43 -10.45 -18.97
CA PRO A 331 -8.16 -9.82 -18.64
C PRO A 331 -7.53 -9.17 -19.88
N ARG A 332 -7.46 -7.84 -19.90
CA ARG A 332 -7.07 -7.04 -21.07
C ARG A 332 -5.61 -6.58 -21.04
N SER A 333 -4.98 -6.59 -19.88
CA SER A 333 -3.60 -6.13 -19.64
C SER A 333 -2.95 -6.96 -18.54
N VAL A 334 -1.65 -7.22 -18.63
CA VAL A 334 -0.86 -7.92 -17.61
C VAL A 334 0.51 -7.26 -17.43
N ILE A 335 0.98 -7.19 -16.18
CA ILE A 335 2.33 -6.80 -15.79
C ILE A 335 2.94 -7.82 -14.82
N SER A 336 4.26 -7.73 -14.60
CA SER A 336 5.04 -8.59 -13.69
C SER A 336 5.92 -7.74 -12.79
N VAL A 337 5.86 -8.01 -11.47
CA VAL A 337 6.43 -7.20 -10.38
C VAL A 337 6.68 -8.11 -9.17
N ASP A 338 7.62 -7.79 -8.29
CA ASP A 338 7.64 -8.31 -6.91
C ASP A 338 6.74 -7.41 -6.03
N PHE A 339 5.50 -7.81 -5.77
CA PHE A 339 4.56 -7.01 -4.96
C PHE A 339 4.70 -7.29 -3.45
N ASN A 340 5.20 -8.48 -3.09
CA ASN A 340 5.24 -8.96 -1.72
C ASN A 340 6.60 -8.76 -1.02
N GLY A 341 7.68 -8.56 -1.79
CA GLY A 341 9.04 -8.32 -1.33
C GLY A 341 9.90 -9.58 -1.08
N ASP A 342 9.48 -10.75 -1.57
CA ASP A 342 10.22 -12.02 -1.40
C ASP A 342 11.31 -12.28 -2.45
N GLY A 343 11.31 -11.50 -3.54
CA GLY A 343 12.29 -11.57 -4.63
C GLY A 343 11.89 -12.43 -5.83
N ASN A 344 10.69 -13.03 -5.83
CA ASN A 344 10.11 -13.66 -7.01
C ASN A 344 9.29 -12.65 -7.83
N LEU A 345 8.89 -13.03 -9.05
CA LEU A 345 8.03 -12.22 -9.90
C LEU A 345 6.58 -12.71 -9.83
N ASP A 346 5.71 -11.85 -9.27
CA ASP A 346 4.27 -11.97 -9.27
C ASP A 346 3.67 -11.49 -10.62
N LEU A 347 2.36 -11.64 -10.77
CA LEU A 347 1.59 -11.11 -11.89
C LEU A 347 0.42 -10.26 -11.40
N ALA A 348 0.15 -9.14 -12.09
CA ALA A 348 -1.10 -8.39 -11.95
C ALA A 348 -1.78 -8.23 -13.31
N ALA A 349 -3.10 -8.42 -13.37
CA ALA A 349 -3.88 -8.27 -14.61
C ALA A 349 -5.19 -7.48 -14.40
N ALA A 350 -5.48 -6.58 -15.34
CA ALA A 350 -6.70 -5.78 -15.35
C ALA A 350 -7.85 -6.54 -16.04
N ASN A 351 -8.92 -6.83 -15.29
CA ASN A 351 -10.07 -7.64 -15.69
C ASN A 351 -11.23 -6.71 -16.10
N MET A 352 -11.44 -6.55 -17.41
CA MET A 352 -12.28 -5.47 -17.94
C MET A 352 -13.76 -5.61 -17.55
N ASN A 353 -14.29 -6.84 -17.46
CA ASN A 353 -15.71 -7.06 -17.19
C ASN A 353 -16.03 -7.08 -15.68
N ASP A 354 -15.13 -7.64 -14.87
CA ASP A 354 -15.27 -7.67 -13.40
C ASP A 354 -15.05 -6.31 -12.74
N ASN A 355 -14.39 -5.36 -13.43
CA ASN A 355 -13.93 -4.09 -12.86
C ASN A 355 -12.93 -4.31 -11.69
N THR A 356 -12.00 -5.25 -11.87
CA THR A 356 -10.98 -5.58 -10.86
C THR A 356 -9.58 -5.67 -11.47
N VAL A 357 -8.55 -5.58 -10.62
CA VAL A 357 -7.23 -6.16 -10.90
C VAL A 357 -7.07 -7.45 -10.10
N SER A 358 -6.68 -8.54 -10.77
CA SER A 358 -6.23 -9.76 -10.09
C SER A 358 -4.72 -9.70 -9.85
N VAL A 359 -4.29 -9.83 -8.60
CA VAL A 359 -2.89 -10.06 -8.22
C VAL A 359 -2.69 -11.55 -7.91
N ARG A 360 -1.61 -12.13 -8.44
CA ARG A 360 -1.26 -13.56 -8.41
C ARG A 360 0.20 -13.71 -8.01
N LEU A 361 0.48 -14.26 -6.82
CA LEU A 361 1.84 -14.30 -6.27
C LEU A 361 2.67 -15.45 -6.87
N GLY A 362 3.91 -15.16 -7.29
CA GLY A 362 4.81 -16.12 -7.95
C GLY A 362 5.60 -16.97 -6.96
N ASP A 363 5.83 -18.25 -7.29
CA ASP A 363 6.64 -19.17 -6.47
C ASP A 363 8.11 -19.28 -6.88
N GLY A 364 8.54 -18.45 -7.84
CA GLY A 364 9.90 -18.47 -8.39
C GLY A 364 10.21 -19.67 -9.30
N SER A 365 9.23 -20.52 -9.62
CA SER A 365 9.39 -21.72 -10.46
C SER A 365 8.46 -21.76 -11.67
N GLY A 366 7.82 -20.63 -12.00
CA GLY A 366 6.77 -20.52 -13.03
C GLY A 366 5.37 -20.94 -12.55
N GLY A 367 5.18 -21.15 -11.25
CA GLY A 367 3.88 -21.34 -10.60
C GLY A 367 3.38 -20.08 -9.90
N PHE A 368 2.05 -19.96 -9.77
CA PHE A 368 1.39 -18.77 -9.22
C PHE A 368 0.24 -19.15 -8.28
N SER A 369 0.18 -18.53 -7.10
CA SER A 369 -0.70 -18.87 -5.99
C SER A 369 -1.29 -17.61 -5.32
N GLY A 370 -2.36 -17.79 -4.53
CA GLY A 370 -3.21 -16.69 -4.06
C GLY A 370 -3.95 -15.99 -5.20
N THR A 371 -5.12 -15.42 -4.94
CA THR A 371 -5.85 -14.59 -5.90
C THR A 371 -6.52 -13.45 -5.14
N THR A 372 -5.93 -12.25 -5.20
CA THR A 372 -6.56 -11.03 -4.69
C THR A 372 -7.20 -10.31 -5.86
N HIS A 373 -8.51 -10.14 -5.84
CA HIS A 373 -9.20 -9.22 -6.74
C HIS A 373 -9.36 -7.88 -6.02
N VAL A 374 -8.80 -6.81 -6.58
CA VAL A 374 -8.96 -5.45 -6.05
C VAL A 374 -9.87 -4.68 -6.98
N SER A 375 -10.99 -4.18 -6.47
CA SER A 375 -11.96 -3.37 -7.22
C SER A 375 -11.34 -2.07 -7.74
N VAL A 376 -11.70 -1.68 -8.95
CA VAL A 376 -11.28 -0.45 -9.63
C VAL A 376 -12.43 0.13 -10.44
N ASN A 377 -12.29 1.36 -10.92
CA ASN A 377 -13.32 2.01 -11.73
C ASN A 377 -13.62 1.25 -13.03
N ALA A 378 -14.83 1.41 -13.55
CA ALA A 378 -15.40 0.47 -14.51
C ALA A 378 -14.66 0.38 -15.87
N SER A 379 -14.64 -0.83 -16.43
CA SER A 379 -13.88 -1.20 -17.64
C SER A 379 -12.36 -0.92 -17.54
N PRO A 380 -11.61 -1.50 -16.59
CA PRO A 380 -10.17 -1.33 -16.50
C PRO A 380 -9.47 -1.89 -17.75
N LEU A 381 -8.74 -1.02 -18.47
CA LEU A 381 -8.21 -1.28 -19.80
C LEU A 381 -6.72 -1.61 -19.84
N SER A 382 -5.95 -1.09 -18.88
CA SER A 382 -4.50 -1.22 -18.78
C SER A 382 -4.06 -1.06 -17.34
N VAL A 383 -3.09 -1.86 -16.89
CA VAL A 383 -2.44 -1.74 -15.57
C VAL A 383 -0.95 -1.47 -15.74
N ILE A 384 -0.39 -0.60 -14.90
CA ILE A 384 1.06 -0.35 -14.74
C ILE A 384 1.42 -0.35 -13.26
N SER A 385 2.69 -0.57 -12.95
CA SER A 385 3.24 -0.46 -11.60
C SER A 385 4.28 0.65 -11.50
N ALA A 386 4.15 1.49 -10.48
CA ALA A 386 5.18 2.41 -10.03
C ALA A 386 4.97 2.65 -8.53
N ASP A 387 5.91 3.31 -7.88
CA ASP A 387 5.78 3.88 -6.54
C ASP A 387 4.99 5.21 -6.72
N PHE A 388 3.86 5.47 -6.01
CA PHE A 388 2.94 6.60 -6.33
C PHE A 388 2.89 7.86 -5.37
N ASN A 389 3.17 7.85 -4.04
CA ASN A 389 3.43 9.09 -3.19
C ASN A 389 4.56 9.33 -2.02
N GLY A 390 5.95 9.24 -1.82
CA GLY A 390 7.41 8.84 -2.21
C GLY A 390 8.36 7.50 -2.05
N ASP A 391 8.04 6.17 -1.83
CA ASP A 391 8.61 5.25 -0.77
C ASP A 391 9.51 4.03 -1.03
N ASP A 392 9.57 3.46 -2.22
CA ASP A 392 10.17 2.15 -2.57
C ASP A 392 9.25 0.90 -2.55
N LYS A 393 7.92 1.02 -2.61
CA LYS A 393 7.01 -0.10 -2.92
C LYS A 393 6.30 0.14 -4.25
N LEU A 394 6.13 -0.92 -5.03
CA LEU A 394 5.46 -0.82 -6.32
C LEU A 394 3.95 -0.98 -6.12
N ASP A 395 3.29 0.18 -6.12
CA ASP A 395 1.85 0.39 -6.19
C ASP A 395 1.35 0.10 -7.63
N LEU A 396 0.04 0.17 -7.85
CA LEU A 396 -0.60 -0.02 -9.16
C LEU A 396 -1.35 1.23 -9.63
N ALA A 397 -1.30 1.51 -10.93
CA ALA A 397 -2.21 2.46 -11.58
C ALA A 397 -2.91 1.80 -12.78
N ILE A 398 -4.22 2.03 -12.89
CA ILE A 398 -5.13 1.35 -13.81
C ILE A 398 -5.93 2.39 -14.59
N ALA A 399 -5.80 2.41 -15.92
CA ALA A 399 -6.59 3.28 -16.79
C ALA A 399 -7.97 2.63 -17.07
N ASN A 400 -9.06 3.35 -16.84
CA ASN A 400 -10.43 2.83 -16.88
C ASN A 400 -11.22 3.45 -18.03
N GLY A 401 -11.94 2.61 -18.77
CA GLY A 401 -12.48 2.92 -20.11
C GLY A 401 -13.94 3.32 -20.17
N SER A 402 -14.65 3.39 -19.03
CA SER A 402 -16.02 3.87 -18.97
C SER A 402 -16.12 5.40 -19.03
N ALA A 403 -17.35 5.91 -19.15
CA ALA A 403 -17.63 7.35 -19.20
C ALA A 403 -17.13 8.05 -17.92
N GLY A 404 -16.03 8.77 -18.02
CA GLY A 404 -15.30 9.37 -16.90
C GLY A 404 -13.78 9.33 -17.07
N SER A 405 -13.25 8.37 -17.85
CA SER A 405 -11.82 8.31 -18.27
C SER A 405 -10.82 8.39 -17.08
N THR A 406 -11.15 7.74 -15.98
CA THR A 406 -10.39 7.84 -14.72
C THR A 406 -9.17 6.92 -14.69
N VAL A 407 -8.18 7.26 -13.86
CA VAL A 407 -7.11 6.34 -13.45
C VAL A 407 -7.35 5.96 -11.99
N SER A 408 -7.44 4.67 -11.71
CA SER A 408 -7.52 4.13 -10.34
C SER A 408 -6.10 3.85 -9.85
N VAL A 409 -5.74 4.27 -8.64
CA VAL A 409 -4.41 4.03 -8.07
C VAL A 409 -4.56 3.22 -6.78
N LEU A 410 -3.85 2.10 -6.67
CA LEU A 410 -3.90 1.17 -5.55
C LEU A 410 -2.56 1.17 -4.83
N LEU A 411 -2.54 1.68 -3.60
CA LEU A 411 -1.30 1.88 -2.83
C LEU A 411 -0.97 0.64 -1.96
N ASN A 412 0.32 0.29 -1.90
CA ASN A 412 0.88 -0.86 -1.18
C ASN A 412 1.30 -0.42 0.23
N THR A 413 0.33 -0.42 1.15
CA THR A 413 0.36 0.32 2.43
C THR A 413 1.10 -0.37 3.59
N THR A 414 2.07 -1.24 3.34
CA THR A 414 2.78 -1.98 4.42
C THR A 414 3.46 -1.04 5.42
N VAL A 415 3.06 -1.10 6.69
CA VAL A 415 3.42 -0.14 7.74
C VAL A 415 4.83 -0.40 8.32
N VAL A 416 5.58 0.66 8.65
CA VAL A 416 6.88 0.57 9.34
C VAL A 416 6.66 0.08 10.79
N PRO A 417 7.22 -1.09 11.19
CA PRO A 417 6.87 -1.71 12.45
C PRO A 417 7.52 -1.04 13.67
N ILE A 418 6.70 -0.71 14.68
CA ILE A 418 7.17 -0.46 16.04
C ILE A 418 7.90 -1.72 16.52
N THR A 419 9.17 -1.58 16.90
CA THR A 419 10.00 -2.72 17.27
C THR A 419 10.12 -2.80 18.80
N THR A 420 9.59 -3.87 19.40
CA THR A 420 9.49 -4.00 20.87
C THR A 420 10.32 -5.14 21.43
N LEU A 421 10.88 -4.96 22.63
CA LEU A 421 11.55 -5.94 23.47
C LEU A 421 10.95 -5.92 24.87
N ILE A 422 10.57 -7.08 25.41
CA ILE A 422 10.02 -7.21 26.76
C ILE A 422 11.14 -7.46 27.77
N ILE A 423 11.10 -6.76 28.92
CA ILE A 423 11.91 -7.02 30.12
C ILE A 423 11.11 -7.97 31.03
N ALA A 424 11.76 -9.00 31.57
CA ALA A 424 11.14 -9.94 32.50
C ALA A 424 11.80 -9.91 33.90
N ASP A 425 10.94 -9.73 34.91
CA ASP A 425 11.16 -9.60 36.37
C ASP A 425 11.68 -10.87 37.08
N VAL A 426 12.32 -10.71 38.27
CA VAL A 426 12.94 -11.80 39.07
C VAL A 426 12.78 -11.62 40.60
N ALA A 427 11.91 -12.43 41.22
CA ALA A 427 11.59 -12.37 42.66
C ALA A 427 12.73 -12.75 43.65
N PRO A 428 12.79 -12.13 44.85
CA PRO A 428 13.77 -12.41 45.92
C PRO A 428 13.44 -13.67 46.78
N PRO A 429 14.44 -14.26 47.48
CA PRO A 429 14.28 -15.51 48.22
C PRO A 429 13.57 -15.38 49.57
N SER A 430 12.83 -16.42 49.94
CA SER A 430 12.12 -16.59 51.22
C SER A 430 12.61 -17.86 51.92
N ASN A 431 12.52 -17.94 53.26
CA ASN A 431 12.87 -19.18 53.98
C ASN A 431 11.96 -20.30 53.47
N ASN A 432 12.53 -21.24 52.73
CA ASN A 432 11.78 -22.20 51.93
C ASN A 432 11.63 -23.53 52.68
N PRO A 433 10.41 -24.11 52.73
CA PRO A 433 10.23 -25.46 53.23
C PRO A 433 11.02 -26.47 52.38
N PRO A 434 11.34 -27.66 52.90
CA PRO A 434 12.36 -28.53 52.34
C PRO A 434 11.91 -29.07 50.98
N THR A 435 12.44 -28.50 49.89
CA THR A 435 11.93 -28.75 48.53
C THR A 435 12.45 -30.06 47.94
N GLY A 436 11.86 -30.46 46.82
CA GLY A 436 12.08 -31.78 46.26
C GLY A 436 11.39 -32.85 47.07
N ARG A 437 11.91 -34.08 47.03
CA ARG A 437 11.20 -35.25 47.56
C ARG A 437 12.15 -36.33 48.07
N VAL A 438 11.64 -37.07 49.05
CA VAL A 438 12.19 -38.37 49.43
C VAL A 438 11.47 -39.41 48.57
N THR A 439 12.14 -39.91 47.53
CA THR A 439 11.57 -40.87 46.58
C THR A 439 12.13 -42.26 46.82
N ILE A 440 11.24 -43.15 47.22
CA ILE A 440 11.36 -44.58 46.94
C ILE A 440 11.43 -44.73 45.41
N ASN A 441 12.42 -45.48 44.92
CA ASN A 441 12.65 -45.70 43.48
C ASN A 441 11.52 -46.44 42.75
N ASP A 442 10.63 -47.12 43.46
CA ASP A 442 9.39 -47.69 42.93
C ASP A 442 8.22 -47.38 43.87
N THR A 443 7.10 -46.91 43.31
CA THR A 443 5.89 -46.52 44.03
C THR A 443 4.73 -47.51 43.87
N THR A 444 4.88 -48.53 43.03
CA THR A 444 3.98 -49.68 42.85
C THR A 444 4.68 -51.01 43.12
N PRO A 445 5.53 -51.09 44.17
CA PRO A 445 6.67 -51.98 44.23
C PRO A 445 6.28 -53.45 44.12
N GLU A 446 7.13 -54.26 43.50
CA GLU A 446 6.88 -55.70 43.33
C GLU A 446 7.54 -56.53 44.46
N GLN A 447 7.07 -57.76 44.68
CA GLN A 447 7.64 -58.60 45.75
C GLN A 447 9.11 -58.95 45.46
N ASN A 448 9.97 -58.84 46.49
CA ASN A 448 11.42 -59.07 46.44
C ASN A 448 12.22 -57.96 45.72
N GLN A 449 11.55 -56.88 45.28
CA GLN A 449 12.24 -55.69 44.79
C GLN A 449 13.06 -55.06 45.93
N THR A 450 14.29 -54.63 45.61
CA THR A 450 15.06 -53.79 46.54
C THR A 450 14.74 -52.34 46.26
N LEU A 451 14.14 -51.69 47.25
CA LEU A 451 13.86 -50.27 47.20
C LEU A 451 15.08 -49.50 47.65
N THR A 452 15.35 -48.40 46.97
CA THR A 452 16.38 -47.43 47.30
C THR A 452 15.68 -46.11 47.58
N VAL A 453 16.06 -45.43 48.66
CA VAL A 453 15.61 -44.07 48.90
C VAL A 453 16.59 -43.13 48.22
N SER A 454 16.17 -42.66 47.06
CA SER A 454 16.68 -41.41 46.52
C SER A 454 16.10 -40.26 47.33
N ASN A 455 16.87 -39.20 47.47
CA ASN A 455 16.32 -37.91 47.83
C ASN A 455 16.75 -36.93 46.73
N THR A 456 15.87 -36.00 46.41
CA THR A 456 16.23 -34.76 45.70
C THR A 456 15.99 -33.59 46.62
N LEU A 457 16.23 -33.76 47.93
CA LEU A 457 16.03 -32.70 48.90
C LEU A 457 17.01 -31.59 48.57
N ALA A 458 16.42 -30.45 48.24
CA ALA A 458 17.09 -29.24 47.84
C ALA A 458 16.42 -28.12 48.62
N ASP A 459 17.22 -27.20 49.11
CA ASP A 459 16.81 -26.25 50.12
C ASP A 459 17.46 -24.94 49.72
N ALA A 460 16.63 -23.95 49.40
CA ALA A 460 17.09 -22.66 48.89
C ALA A 460 17.91 -21.90 49.96
N ASP A 461 17.63 -22.17 51.24
CA ASP A 461 18.37 -21.63 52.38
C ASP A 461 19.70 -22.37 52.61
N SER A 462 19.98 -23.44 51.85
CA SER A 462 21.19 -24.27 51.93
C SER A 462 21.97 -24.36 50.60
N PRO A 463 22.35 -23.24 49.94
CA PRO A 463 22.93 -23.24 48.60
C PRO A 463 24.32 -23.90 48.49
N ASN A 464 25.00 -24.15 49.63
CA ASN A 464 26.25 -24.90 49.69
C ASN A 464 26.05 -26.43 49.85
N GLY A 465 24.80 -26.91 49.77
CA GLY A 465 24.41 -28.30 49.97
C GLY A 465 23.90 -28.60 51.39
N LEU A 466 23.04 -29.62 51.50
CA LEU A 466 22.41 -30.00 52.77
C LEU A 466 23.41 -30.61 53.77
N SER A 467 23.10 -30.49 55.05
CA SER A 467 23.75 -31.28 56.11
C SER A 467 23.42 -32.78 55.98
N THR A 468 24.06 -33.62 56.81
CA THR A 468 24.00 -35.09 56.65
C THR A 468 22.58 -35.67 56.85
N ILE A 469 21.92 -35.96 55.72
CA ILE A 469 20.57 -36.53 55.66
C ILE A 469 20.56 -37.95 56.25
N THR A 470 19.60 -38.22 57.13
CA THR A 470 19.37 -39.54 57.74
C THR A 470 18.00 -40.12 57.34
N TYR A 471 17.85 -41.46 57.29
CA TYR A 471 16.66 -42.13 56.73
C TYR A 471 16.05 -43.19 57.65
N SER A 472 14.72 -43.21 57.75
CA SER A 472 13.93 -44.21 58.49
C SER A 472 12.74 -44.73 57.66
N TRP A 473 12.78 -46.00 57.27
CA TRP A 473 11.71 -46.71 56.56
C TRP A 473 10.60 -47.14 57.52
N LYS A 474 9.34 -47.14 57.07
CA LYS A 474 8.15 -47.40 57.89
C LYS A 474 6.99 -47.98 57.08
N THR A 475 6.05 -48.62 57.77
CA THR A 475 4.70 -48.88 57.25
C THR A 475 3.69 -48.39 58.29
N GLY A 476 2.82 -47.46 57.90
CA GLY A 476 2.08 -46.61 58.84
C GLY A 476 3.03 -45.92 59.82
N ILE A 477 2.81 -46.10 61.12
CA ILE A 477 3.64 -45.58 62.22
C ILE A 477 4.80 -46.50 62.62
N THR A 478 4.87 -47.72 62.09
CA THR A 478 5.86 -48.73 62.52
C THR A 478 7.13 -48.63 61.69
N VAL A 479 8.26 -48.34 62.34
CA VAL A 479 9.59 -48.34 61.71
C VAL A 479 9.98 -49.76 61.29
N LEU A 480 10.44 -49.90 60.04
CA LEU A 480 10.88 -51.15 59.43
C LEU A 480 12.40 -51.30 59.38
N GLY A 481 13.14 -50.18 59.36
CA GLY A 481 14.59 -50.13 59.27
C GLY A 481 15.11 -48.71 58.99
N THR A 482 16.43 -48.54 58.95
CA THR A 482 17.10 -47.24 58.75
C THR A 482 18.23 -47.35 57.73
N GLY A 483 18.46 -46.29 56.96
CA GLY A 483 19.49 -46.23 55.91
C GLY A 483 18.92 -46.14 54.49
N ASN A 484 19.81 -46.09 53.49
CA ASN A 484 19.47 -45.60 52.15
C ASN A 484 18.76 -46.64 51.24
N THR A 485 18.53 -47.87 51.72
CA THR A 485 17.83 -48.94 50.99
C THR A 485 16.98 -49.80 51.92
N TYR A 486 15.96 -50.46 51.37
CA TYR A 486 15.11 -51.44 52.05
C TYR A 486 14.60 -52.49 51.05
N THR A 487 14.86 -53.78 51.29
CA THR A 487 14.36 -54.85 50.42
C THR A 487 12.95 -55.29 50.82
N VAL A 488 12.00 -55.18 49.90
CA VAL A 488 10.59 -55.57 50.10
C VAL A 488 10.51 -57.08 50.25
N SER A 489 9.99 -57.53 51.38
CA SER A 489 9.94 -58.95 51.75
C SER A 489 8.50 -59.46 51.85
N ALA A 490 8.30 -60.77 51.94
CA ALA A 490 6.97 -61.38 51.94
C ALA A 490 6.02 -60.87 53.06
N LYS A 491 6.56 -60.37 54.18
CA LYS A 491 5.79 -59.73 55.27
C LYS A 491 5.26 -58.33 54.92
N ASP A 492 5.75 -57.74 53.84
CA ASP A 492 5.45 -56.37 53.40
C ASP A 492 4.43 -56.35 52.25
N VAL A 493 4.12 -57.50 51.64
CA VAL A 493 3.12 -57.66 50.57
C VAL A 493 1.73 -57.22 51.04
N GLY A 494 1.00 -56.52 50.17
CA GLY A 494 -0.33 -55.97 50.48
C GLY A 494 -0.30 -54.74 51.40
N LYS A 495 0.88 -54.19 51.73
CA LYS A 495 1.03 -53.00 52.58
C LYS A 495 1.75 -51.88 51.82
N PRO A 496 1.43 -50.61 52.11
CA PRO A 496 2.19 -49.47 51.62
C PRO A 496 3.47 -49.28 52.44
N ILE A 497 4.57 -48.89 51.79
CA ILE A 497 5.88 -48.64 52.40
C ILE A 497 6.22 -47.16 52.24
N ALA A 498 6.73 -46.53 53.29
CA ALA A 498 7.18 -45.13 53.26
C ALA A 498 8.59 -45.00 53.88
N VAL A 499 9.24 -43.87 53.68
CA VAL A 499 10.53 -43.54 54.29
C VAL A 499 10.60 -42.05 54.61
N THR A 500 11.03 -41.70 55.81
CA THR A 500 11.29 -40.31 56.22
C THR A 500 12.78 -40.03 56.12
N ALA A 501 13.13 -38.87 55.55
CA ALA A 501 14.46 -38.31 55.60
C ALA A 501 14.46 -37.04 56.45
N SER A 502 15.56 -36.76 57.16
CA SER A 502 15.70 -35.60 58.04
C SER A 502 17.10 -35.00 58.01
N TYR A 503 17.21 -33.67 58.10
CA TYR A 503 18.46 -32.91 58.10
C TYR A 503 18.29 -31.56 58.86
N THR A 504 19.28 -30.68 58.78
CA THR A 504 19.24 -29.30 59.31
C THR A 504 19.69 -28.32 58.23
N ASP A 505 18.95 -27.23 58.02
CA ASP A 505 19.18 -26.26 56.94
C ASP A 505 20.41 -25.34 57.18
N GLY A 506 20.66 -24.43 56.24
CA GLY A 506 21.74 -23.43 56.32
C GLY A 506 21.51 -22.26 57.30
N LEU A 507 20.29 -22.13 57.85
CA LEU A 507 19.90 -21.09 58.81
C LEU A 507 19.83 -21.62 60.26
N GLY A 508 19.81 -22.95 60.44
CA GLY A 508 19.83 -23.68 61.71
C GLY A 508 18.54 -24.43 62.07
N ASN A 509 17.52 -24.49 61.21
CA ASN A 509 16.27 -25.18 61.50
C ASN A 509 16.34 -26.69 61.21
N ALA A 510 15.61 -27.50 62.00
CA ALA A 510 15.60 -28.96 61.87
C ALA A 510 14.41 -29.43 61.04
N GLU A 511 14.68 -30.02 59.88
CA GLU A 511 13.72 -30.24 58.81
C GLU A 511 13.56 -31.74 58.47
N SER A 512 12.38 -32.13 57.98
CA SER A 512 12.14 -33.51 57.55
C SER A 512 11.04 -33.65 56.52
N VAL A 513 11.24 -34.59 55.60
CA VAL A 513 10.27 -34.94 54.55
C VAL A 513 10.00 -36.43 54.62
N SER A 514 8.73 -36.82 54.51
CA SER A 514 8.37 -38.22 54.28
C SER A 514 8.11 -38.44 52.80
N SER A 515 8.54 -39.57 52.27
CA SER A 515 7.99 -40.09 51.02
C SER A 515 6.48 -40.25 51.18
N LEU A 516 5.76 -40.14 50.06
CA LEU A 516 4.45 -40.77 50.00
C LEU A 516 4.61 -42.27 50.31
N PRO A 517 3.63 -42.91 50.96
CA PRO A 517 3.58 -44.35 50.98
C PRO A 517 3.42 -44.87 49.55
N THR A 518 4.13 -45.94 49.19
CA THR A 518 3.87 -46.68 47.96
C THR A 518 2.42 -47.17 47.93
N SER A 519 1.93 -47.54 46.76
CA SER A 519 0.83 -48.51 46.67
C SER A 519 1.15 -49.77 47.48
N ALA A 520 0.12 -50.53 47.85
CA ALA A 520 0.32 -51.91 48.27
C ALA A 520 1.09 -52.67 47.16
N VAL A 521 2.01 -53.55 47.55
CA VAL A 521 2.97 -54.24 46.64
C VAL A 521 2.26 -54.96 45.46
N THR A 522 2.59 -54.63 44.19
CA THR A 522 1.80 -54.89 42.94
C THR A 522 2.63 -55.16 41.64
N VAL A 523 2.31 -54.53 40.48
CA VAL A 523 2.77 -54.73 39.06
C VAL A 523 2.48 -53.46 38.17
N ALA A 524 3.08 -53.30 36.96
CA ALA A 524 3.04 -52.09 36.07
C ALA A 524 2.23 -52.17 34.71
N ALA A 525 2.30 -51.13 33.83
CA ALA A 525 1.42 -50.89 32.63
C ALA A 525 2.00 -50.00 31.45
N THR A 526 1.17 -49.36 30.57
CA THR A 526 1.48 -48.78 29.21
C THR A 526 0.80 -47.40 28.84
N ALA A 527 1.25 -46.67 27.79
CA ALA A 527 1.07 -45.21 27.47
C ALA A 527 -0.05 -44.73 26.45
N GLY A 528 -0.23 -43.39 26.29
CA GLY A 528 -1.08 -42.73 25.24
C GLY A 528 -1.69 -41.33 25.59
N PHE A 529 -2.58 -40.75 24.75
CA PHE A 529 -3.27 -39.43 24.96
C PHE A 529 -4.74 -39.50 25.50
N ILE A 530 -5.28 -38.38 26.00
CA ILE A 530 -6.69 -38.11 26.41
C ILE A 530 -7.12 -36.70 25.94
N ILE A 531 -8.30 -36.55 25.31
CA ILE A 531 -8.86 -35.26 24.84
C ILE A 531 -10.39 -35.26 25.03
N ASN A 532 -11.01 -34.18 25.55
CA ASN A 532 -12.47 -34.02 25.66
C ASN A 532 -12.90 -32.54 25.49
N PRO A 533 -13.98 -32.21 24.74
CA PRO A 533 -14.57 -30.86 24.71
C PRO A 533 -15.18 -30.47 26.06
N VAL A 534 -15.26 -29.16 26.34
CA VAL A 534 -15.60 -28.64 27.70
C VAL A 534 -16.94 -27.90 27.76
N ALA A 535 -17.32 -27.12 26.75
CA ALA A 535 -18.58 -26.36 26.76
C ALA A 535 -19.18 -26.16 25.36
N VAL A 536 -18.63 -25.21 24.58
CA VAL A 536 -19.06 -24.87 23.21
C VAL A 536 -18.03 -25.40 22.22
N GLN A 537 -18.47 -25.79 21.01
CA GLN A 537 -17.62 -26.35 19.93
C GLN A 537 -17.47 -25.43 18.71
N ASN A 538 -18.14 -24.28 18.69
CA ASN A 538 -18.03 -23.25 17.65
C ASN A 538 -17.69 -21.91 18.32
N THR A 539 -17.29 -20.93 17.53
CA THR A 539 -17.16 -19.52 17.92
C THR A 539 -18.29 -18.70 17.30
N GLY A 540 -18.26 -17.37 17.45
CA GLY A 540 -19.15 -16.41 16.80
C GLY A 540 -18.52 -15.02 16.84
N GLU A 541 -18.98 -14.13 15.97
CA GLU A 541 -18.50 -12.73 15.89
C GLU A 541 -18.72 -11.96 17.21
N ASP A 542 -19.73 -12.33 18.01
CA ASP A 542 -19.94 -11.89 19.41
C ASP A 542 -18.77 -12.15 20.38
N GLY A 543 -17.68 -12.75 19.89
CA GLY A 543 -16.46 -13.06 20.61
C GLY A 543 -16.54 -14.38 21.40
N THR A 544 -17.54 -15.22 21.15
CA THR A 544 -17.72 -16.53 21.82
C THR A 544 -16.50 -17.45 21.67
N THR A 545 -16.28 -18.32 22.67
CA THR A 545 -15.10 -19.19 22.76
C THR A 545 -15.39 -20.70 22.78
N ALA A 546 -14.73 -21.44 21.89
CA ALA A 546 -14.68 -22.90 21.91
C ALA A 546 -13.56 -23.40 22.85
N ASN A 547 -13.81 -24.50 23.58
CA ASN A 547 -12.92 -24.96 24.65
C ASN A 547 -12.77 -26.50 24.73
N TYR A 548 -11.53 -26.98 24.79
CA TYR A 548 -11.17 -28.41 24.91
C TYR A 548 -10.21 -28.69 26.08
N SER A 549 -10.22 -29.90 26.62
CA SER A 549 -9.38 -30.36 27.75
C SER A 549 -8.51 -31.55 27.35
N ILE A 550 -7.20 -31.50 27.67
CA ILE A 550 -6.18 -32.43 27.13
C ILE A 550 -5.26 -32.95 28.26
N ALA A 551 -4.89 -34.24 28.21
CA ALA A 551 -3.94 -34.90 29.13
C ALA A 551 -3.26 -36.14 28.51
N LEU A 552 -2.27 -36.72 29.21
CA LEU A 552 -1.58 -37.96 28.87
C LEU A 552 -2.01 -39.13 29.79
N LYS A 553 -1.89 -40.37 29.31
CA LYS A 553 -2.26 -41.61 30.03
C LYS A 553 -1.16 -42.15 30.95
N THR A 554 0.11 -41.88 30.64
CA THR A 554 1.26 -42.22 31.50
C THR A 554 2.22 -41.05 31.57
N ALA A 555 3.04 -41.02 32.64
CA ALA A 555 4.15 -40.09 32.72
C ALA A 555 5.07 -40.28 31.50
N PRO A 556 5.44 -39.21 30.77
CA PRO A 556 6.57 -39.26 29.87
C PRO A 556 7.87 -39.43 30.68
N LEU A 557 8.93 -39.83 29.99
CA LEU A 557 10.26 -40.04 30.55
C LEU A 557 10.78 -38.76 31.23
N ALA A 558 11.51 -38.92 32.33
CA ALA A 558 11.95 -37.78 33.14
C ALA A 558 12.85 -36.83 32.34
N GLY A 559 12.43 -35.57 32.24
CA GLY A 559 13.11 -34.53 31.44
C GLY A 559 12.72 -34.50 29.95
N GLN A 560 11.76 -35.32 29.52
CA GLN A 560 11.33 -35.45 28.12
C GLN A 560 9.88 -34.97 27.99
N ASN A 561 9.69 -33.65 28.04
CA ASN A 561 8.35 -33.05 27.97
C ASN A 561 7.67 -33.31 26.62
N VAL A 562 6.34 -33.37 26.62
CA VAL A 562 5.50 -33.40 25.43
C VAL A 562 4.84 -32.02 25.29
N VAL A 563 5.21 -31.30 24.24
CA VAL A 563 4.66 -29.98 23.90
C VAL A 563 3.64 -30.16 22.77
N LEU A 564 2.50 -29.49 22.89
CA LEU A 564 1.47 -29.40 21.86
C LEU A 564 1.35 -27.95 21.40
N THR A 565 1.54 -27.66 20.11
CA THR A 565 1.39 -26.31 19.53
C THR A 565 0.14 -26.28 18.64
N PHE A 566 -0.66 -25.22 18.72
CA PHE A 566 -1.96 -25.12 18.05
C PHE A 566 -2.07 -23.90 17.13
N THR A 567 -2.61 -24.11 15.92
CA THR A 567 -2.70 -23.08 14.86
C THR A 567 -4.07 -23.15 14.16
N SER A 568 -4.72 -21.99 13.96
CA SER A 568 -5.97 -21.88 13.18
C SER A 568 -5.70 -21.83 11.67
N SER A 569 -6.66 -22.30 10.87
CA SER A 569 -6.61 -22.24 9.39
C SER A 569 -7.19 -20.95 8.80
N ASN A 570 -8.02 -20.22 9.55
CA ASN A 570 -8.45 -18.86 9.21
C ASN A 570 -8.47 -18.04 10.51
N THR A 571 -7.86 -16.86 10.49
CA THR A 571 -7.74 -15.97 11.67
C THR A 571 -8.80 -14.89 11.72
N SER A 572 -9.50 -14.59 10.61
CA SER A 572 -10.70 -13.75 10.60
C SER A 572 -11.87 -14.41 11.33
N GLU A 573 -11.88 -15.75 11.44
CA GLU A 573 -12.93 -16.52 12.12
C GLU A 573 -12.65 -16.85 13.58
N GLY A 574 -11.37 -16.81 13.96
CA GLY A 574 -10.87 -17.89 14.81
C GLY A 574 -9.43 -17.74 15.26
N THR A 575 -9.24 -17.11 16.43
CA THR A 575 -7.92 -16.92 17.05
C THR A 575 -7.69 -17.90 18.20
N VAL A 576 -6.51 -18.52 18.23
CA VAL A 576 -6.14 -19.48 19.29
C VAL A 576 -5.57 -18.72 20.49
N VAL A 577 -6.37 -18.58 21.55
CA VAL A 577 -6.02 -17.84 22.78
C VAL A 577 -4.91 -18.54 23.58
N THR A 578 -4.81 -19.87 23.47
CA THR A 578 -3.80 -20.68 24.16
C THR A 578 -3.00 -21.53 23.15
N PRO A 579 -2.05 -20.93 22.40
CA PRO A 579 -1.40 -21.59 21.27
C PRO A 579 -0.41 -22.72 21.64
N THR A 580 -0.18 -23.00 22.93
CA THR A 580 0.74 -24.08 23.35
C THR A 580 0.34 -24.69 24.70
N LEU A 581 0.41 -26.02 24.82
CA LEU A 581 0.25 -26.78 26.07
C LEU A 581 1.48 -27.66 26.34
N ILE A 582 1.87 -27.84 27.61
CA ILE A 582 3.12 -28.53 27.98
C ILE A 582 2.87 -29.59 29.07
N PHE A 583 3.16 -30.85 28.72
CA PHE A 583 3.04 -31.99 29.62
C PHE A 583 4.42 -32.52 30.00
N THR A 584 4.66 -32.58 31.31
CA THR A 584 5.89 -33.07 31.96
C THR A 584 5.59 -34.35 32.73
N SER A 585 6.61 -35.06 33.20
CA SER A 585 6.44 -36.24 34.06
C SER A 585 5.71 -35.96 35.39
N ASN A 586 5.51 -34.69 35.80
CA ASN A 586 4.80 -34.32 37.02
C ASN A 586 3.33 -33.88 36.79
N ASN A 587 2.99 -33.30 35.63
CA ASN A 587 1.63 -32.79 35.32
C ASN A 587 0.95 -33.55 34.15
N TYR A 588 1.50 -34.66 33.68
CA TYR A 588 1.00 -35.43 32.52
C TYR A 588 -0.51 -35.77 32.60
N ALA A 589 -1.01 -36.14 33.78
CA ALA A 589 -2.40 -36.53 34.02
C ALA A 589 -3.32 -35.35 34.36
N THR A 590 -2.79 -34.13 34.46
CA THR A 590 -3.56 -32.92 34.72
C THR A 590 -4.17 -32.42 33.41
N LEU A 591 -5.50 -32.30 33.37
CA LEU A 591 -6.19 -31.70 32.23
C LEU A 591 -5.78 -30.22 32.09
N GLN A 592 -5.32 -29.84 30.90
CA GLN A 592 -5.05 -28.46 30.50
C GLN A 592 -6.04 -28.04 29.41
N THR A 593 -6.39 -26.75 29.35
CA THR A 593 -7.43 -26.23 28.44
C THR A 593 -6.82 -25.59 27.19
N LEU A 594 -7.34 -25.97 26.03
CA LEU A 594 -7.21 -25.23 24.77
C LEU A 594 -8.44 -24.33 24.61
N THR A 595 -8.22 -23.03 24.37
CA THR A 595 -9.26 -22.02 24.12
C THR A 595 -9.06 -21.38 22.76
N VAL A 596 -10.15 -21.23 21.99
CA VAL A 596 -10.22 -20.56 20.69
C VAL A 596 -11.36 -19.52 20.76
N ARG A 597 -11.18 -18.35 20.15
CA ARG A 597 -12.15 -17.24 20.16
C ARG A 597 -12.54 -16.85 18.74
N GLY A 598 -13.81 -16.53 18.53
CA GLY A 598 -14.29 -15.87 17.31
C GLY A 598 -13.71 -14.47 17.17
N VAL A 599 -13.84 -13.94 15.96
CA VAL A 599 -13.50 -12.58 15.57
C VAL A 599 -14.65 -12.07 14.73
N ASP A 600 -14.91 -10.77 14.85
CA ASP A 600 -15.89 -9.99 14.11
C ASP A 600 -15.20 -9.38 12.87
N ASP A 601 -15.81 -9.50 11.69
CA ASP A 601 -15.30 -8.95 10.43
C ASP A 601 -16.30 -8.06 9.67
N TYR A 602 -17.45 -7.75 10.27
CA TYR A 602 -18.50 -6.85 9.76
C TYR A 602 -19.12 -7.28 8.41
N LEU A 603 -19.17 -8.59 8.12
CA LEU A 603 -19.75 -9.15 6.91
C LEU A 603 -20.83 -10.19 7.24
N ASN A 604 -22.06 -10.00 6.74
CA ASN A 604 -23.12 -11.01 6.80
C ASN A 604 -22.87 -12.19 5.82
N ASP A 605 -21.84 -12.99 6.12
CA ASP A 605 -21.37 -14.15 5.36
C ASP A 605 -22.01 -15.47 5.86
N GLY A 606 -22.34 -15.54 7.16
CA GLY A 606 -23.07 -16.64 7.80
C GLY A 606 -22.23 -17.53 8.73
N VAL A 607 -21.92 -18.75 8.31
CA VAL A 607 -21.35 -19.78 9.22
C VAL A 607 -20.12 -20.41 8.61
N VAL A 608 -18.99 -19.69 8.67
CA VAL A 608 -17.72 -20.12 8.07
C VAL A 608 -17.09 -21.28 8.85
N PRO A 609 -16.75 -22.40 8.19
CA PRO A 609 -16.03 -23.50 8.82
C PRO A 609 -14.51 -23.31 8.78
N TYR A 610 -13.83 -23.49 9.92
CA TYR A 610 -12.36 -23.48 10.01
C TYR A 610 -11.83 -24.64 10.87
N GLN A 611 -10.51 -24.80 10.91
CA GLN A 611 -9.85 -25.88 11.65
C GLN A 611 -8.71 -25.34 12.53
N VAL A 612 -8.59 -25.92 13.72
CA VAL A 612 -7.38 -25.79 14.55
C VAL A 612 -6.60 -27.10 14.49
N THR A 613 -5.33 -27.03 14.15
CA THR A 613 -4.40 -28.17 14.06
C THR A 613 -3.51 -28.25 15.30
N ALA A 614 -2.84 -29.40 15.51
CA ALA A 614 -2.00 -29.63 16.69
C ALA A 614 -0.69 -30.37 16.32
N GLU A 615 0.46 -29.73 16.53
CA GLU A 615 1.79 -30.34 16.36
C GLU A 615 2.28 -30.93 17.69
N VAL A 616 2.85 -32.15 17.67
CA VAL A 616 3.40 -32.82 18.86
C VAL A 616 4.93 -32.77 18.83
N SER A 617 5.54 -31.99 19.73
CA SER A 617 6.99 -31.87 19.85
C SER A 617 7.50 -32.51 21.13
N THR A 618 8.32 -33.56 21.00
CA THR A 618 8.94 -34.26 22.14
C THR A 618 10.15 -35.10 21.70
N ILE A 619 11.02 -35.43 22.67
CA ILE A 619 12.06 -36.46 22.52
C ILE A 619 11.67 -37.81 23.15
N ASP A 620 10.50 -37.90 23.82
CA ASP A 620 10.03 -39.16 24.41
C ASP A 620 9.60 -40.15 23.31
N ILE A 621 10.32 -41.26 23.23
CA ILE A 621 10.08 -42.35 22.27
C ILE A 621 8.70 -42.99 22.36
N PHE A 622 7.97 -42.83 23.48
CA PHE A 622 6.60 -43.33 23.65
C PHE A 622 5.51 -42.34 23.18
N TYR A 623 5.87 -41.07 22.93
CA TYR A 623 4.95 -40.01 22.52
C TYR A 623 5.27 -39.37 21.16
N LYS A 624 6.54 -39.39 20.72
CA LYS A 624 7.03 -38.69 19.51
C LYS A 624 6.36 -39.04 18.17
N ASP A 625 5.74 -40.21 18.07
CA ASP A 625 5.09 -40.71 16.84
C ASP A 625 3.55 -40.69 16.95
N LEU A 626 3.00 -40.08 18.00
CA LEU A 626 1.55 -39.98 18.22
C LEU A 626 1.00 -38.69 17.61
N ILE A 627 -0.10 -38.81 16.86
CA ILE A 627 -0.76 -37.70 16.15
C ILE A 627 -2.09 -37.37 16.83
N ILE A 628 -2.44 -36.09 16.88
CA ILE A 628 -3.75 -35.58 17.30
C ILE A 628 -4.54 -35.19 16.03
N SER A 629 -5.81 -35.57 15.94
CA SER A 629 -6.67 -35.17 14.83
C SER A 629 -7.05 -33.67 14.93
N PRO A 630 -7.19 -32.94 13.80
CA PRO A 630 -7.63 -31.55 13.83
C PRO A 630 -8.98 -31.35 14.53
N PHE A 631 -9.14 -30.18 15.13
CA PHE A 631 -10.40 -29.70 15.70
C PHE A 631 -11.14 -28.91 14.61
N SER A 632 -12.32 -29.35 14.21
CA SER A 632 -13.18 -28.60 13.28
C SER A 632 -14.12 -27.69 14.08
N LEU A 633 -14.19 -26.43 13.66
CA LEU A 633 -14.94 -25.34 14.28
C LEU A 633 -15.75 -24.61 13.20
N THR A 634 -16.69 -23.74 13.59
CA THR A 634 -17.19 -22.66 12.73
C THR A 634 -17.18 -21.36 13.51
N ASN A 635 -17.12 -20.22 12.82
CA ASN A 635 -17.68 -18.96 13.33
C ASN A 635 -19.21 -18.98 13.15
N ILE A 636 -19.91 -17.97 13.66
CA ILE A 636 -21.38 -17.86 13.61
C ILE A 636 -21.74 -16.37 13.62
N ASP A 637 -22.26 -15.93 12.48
CA ASP A 637 -22.95 -14.67 12.21
C ASP A 637 -23.99 -14.31 13.28
N ASP A 638 -23.83 -13.11 13.83
CA ASP A 638 -24.70 -12.55 14.87
C ASP A 638 -25.92 -11.80 14.29
N GLY A 639 -25.87 -11.46 13.00
CA GLY A 639 -26.95 -10.93 12.19
C GLY A 639 -27.20 -9.42 12.28
N LEU A 640 -26.21 -8.64 12.72
CA LEU A 640 -26.38 -7.18 12.94
C LEU A 640 -26.05 -6.29 11.73
N ASP A 641 -25.22 -6.72 10.78
CA ASP A 641 -24.81 -5.91 9.61
C ASP A 641 -25.82 -5.93 8.45
N VAL A 642 -27.08 -5.57 8.73
CA VAL A 642 -28.20 -5.70 7.79
C VAL A 642 -28.73 -4.34 7.35
N ALA A 643 -28.37 -3.95 6.12
CA ALA A 643 -28.76 -2.68 5.53
C ALA A 643 -30.28 -2.41 5.57
N LEU A 644 -30.65 -1.22 6.05
CA LEU A 644 -32.02 -0.75 6.25
C LEU A 644 -32.55 0.12 5.09
N ASP A 645 -33.88 0.18 4.97
CA ASP A 645 -34.60 1.03 4.01
C ASP A 645 -35.78 1.70 4.75
N LEU A 646 -35.55 2.93 5.21
CA LEU A 646 -36.36 3.68 6.18
C LEU A 646 -37.05 4.89 5.54
N TYR A 647 -38.31 5.11 5.92
CA TYR A 647 -39.17 6.14 5.35
C TYR A 647 -39.95 6.87 6.44
N GLY A 648 -39.96 8.21 6.40
CA GLY A 648 -40.84 9.08 7.17
C GLY A 648 -42.25 9.22 6.57
N ASP A 649 -43.09 10.01 7.24
CA ASP A 649 -44.55 10.02 7.07
C ASP A 649 -45.03 10.99 5.96
N GLN A 650 -45.05 10.53 4.70
CA GLN A 650 -45.54 11.31 3.55
C GLN A 650 -46.95 11.89 3.80
N SER A 651 -47.07 13.22 3.67
CA SER A 651 -48.21 14.07 4.06
C SER A 651 -48.54 14.04 5.54
N GLY A 652 -47.50 13.95 6.36
CA GLY A 652 -47.54 13.96 7.81
C GLY A 652 -47.85 15.32 8.45
N SER A 653 -47.59 15.39 9.76
CA SER A 653 -47.64 16.63 10.53
C SER A 653 -46.66 16.62 11.72
N SER A 654 -45.70 15.71 11.65
CA SER A 654 -44.63 15.42 12.60
C SER A 654 -43.31 16.01 12.09
N LYS A 655 -42.26 15.96 12.89
CA LYS A 655 -40.89 15.79 12.37
C LYS A 655 -40.52 14.33 12.65
N ASP A 656 -39.94 13.62 11.71
CA ASP A 656 -39.44 12.27 11.91
C ASP A 656 -37.97 12.25 12.37
N VAL A 657 -37.57 11.07 12.86
CA VAL A 657 -36.20 10.78 13.32
C VAL A 657 -35.84 9.38 12.83
N LEU A 658 -34.95 9.31 11.83
CA LEU A 658 -34.48 8.06 11.23
C LEU A 658 -33.02 7.81 11.64
N ASN A 659 -32.68 6.55 11.88
CA ASN A 659 -31.35 6.09 12.27
C ASN A 659 -31.10 4.74 11.60
N GLY A 660 -30.02 4.63 10.82
CA GLY A 660 -29.61 3.41 10.15
C GLY A 660 -28.99 2.42 11.14
N GLY A 661 -27.73 2.67 11.52
CA GLY A 661 -27.01 1.91 12.53
C GLY A 661 -25.70 1.34 12.00
N ASN A 662 -25.74 0.09 11.53
CA ASN A 662 -24.64 -0.61 10.87
C ASN A 662 -25.15 -1.11 9.52
N GLY A 663 -24.53 -0.70 8.40
CA GLY A 663 -24.98 -1.17 7.09
C GLY A 663 -24.55 -0.30 5.91
N ALA A 664 -25.43 -0.25 4.91
CA ALA A 664 -25.32 0.63 3.75
C ALA A 664 -26.75 1.09 3.45
N ASP A 665 -27.21 1.95 4.34
CA ASP A 665 -28.61 2.21 4.67
C ASP A 665 -29.23 3.27 3.78
N LYS A 666 -30.56 3.29 3.76
CA LYS A 666 -31.35 4.24 2.99
C LYS A 666 -32.38 4.90 3.87
N LEU A 667 -32.26 6.21 4.03
CA LEU A 667 -33.10 7.02 4.91
C LEU A 667 -33.79 8.10 4.10
N HIS A 668 -35.11 8.17 4.22
CA HIS A 668 -35.93 9.13 3.47
C HIS A 668 -36.92 9.88 4.39
N GLY A 669 -36.74 11.18 4.62
CA GLY A 669 -37.65 12.00 5.45
C GLY A 669 -39.04 12.17 4.83
N LYS A 670 -39.09 12.78 3.64
CA LYS A 670 -40.26 13.10 2.78
C LYS A 670 -40.88 14.47 2.98
N ASP A 671 -41.80 14.62 3.94
CA ASP A 671 -42.60 15.83 4.10
C ASP A 671 -42.46 16.31 5.55
N MET A 672 -42.09 17.58 5.77
CA MET A 672 -41.71 18.20 7.05
C MET A 672 -40.21 18.07 7.37
N ALA A 673 -39.81 18.80 8.41
CA ALA A 673 -38.41 19.08 8.70
C ALA A 673 -37.77 18.01 9.62
N ASP A 674 -36.95 17.10 9.12
CA ASP A 674 -36.61 15.83 9.78
C ASP A 674 -35.20 15.78 10.38
N ASN A 675 -34.83 14.61 10.91
CA ASN A 675 -33.50 14.29 11.43
C ASN A 675 -33.12 12.88 10.96
N LEU A 676 -32.13 12.76 10.09
CA LEU A 676 -31.64 11.51 9.52
C LEU A 676 -30.21 11.27 9.99
N SER A 677 -29.91 10.06 10.43
CA SER A 677 -28.57 9.63 10.84
C SER A 677 -28.27 8.30 10.17
N GLY A 678 -27.19 8.21 9.40
CA GLY A 678 -26.67 6.97 8.85
C GLY A 678 -26.17 6.04 9.96
N GLY A 679 -24.85 5.94 10.12
CA GLY A 679 -24.22 5.27 11.25
C GLY A 679 -22.80 4.81 10.95
N ILE A 680 -22.65 3.52 10.66
CA ILE A 680 -21.38 2.89 10.28
C ILE A 680 -21.59 2.14 8.96
N GLY A 681 -20.89 2.60 7.93
CA GLY A 681 -20.94 2.13 6.55
C GLY A 681 -21.50 3.18 5.58
N ASN A 682 -21.50 2.87 4.28
CA ASN A 682 -21.73 3.85 3.22
C ASN A 682 -23.23 4.03 2.92
N ASP A 683 -23.82 5.07 3.52
CA ASP A 683 -25.25 5.29 3.59
C ASP A 683 -25.77 6.25 2.49
N SER A 684 -27.10 6.33 2.38
CA SER A 684 -27.77 7.29 1.50
C SER A 684 -28.98 7.93 2.18
N LEU A 685 -28.88 9.23 2.43
CA LEU A 685 -29.87 10.05 3.14
C LEU A 685 -30.53 11.02 2.16
N TRP A 686 -31.86 11.10 2.22
CA TRP A 686 -32.68 12.06 1.49
C TRP A 686 -33.61 12.77 2.47
N GLY A 687 -33.52 14.10 2.54
CA GLY A 687 -34.45 14.94 3.29
C GLY A 687 -35.85 14.94 2.66
N GLY A 688 -36.15 15.96 1.86
CA GLY A 688 -37.36 16.03 1.03
C GLY A 688 -37.93 17.43 0.91
N TYR A 689 -38.83 17.80 1.83
CA TYR A 689 -39.46 19.13 1.91
C TYR A 689 -39.41 19.63 3.36
N GLY A 690 -38.33 20.33 3.73
CA GLY A 690 -38.07 20.63 5.14
C GLY A 690 -36.94 21.62 5.42
N ASP A 691 -36.72 21.85 6.71
CA ASP A 691 -35.46 22.40 7.21
C ASP A 691 -34.77 21.22 7.94
N ASP A 692 -34.18 20.30 7.16
CA ASP A 692 -33.76 18.96 7.54
C ASP A 692 -32.35 18.92 8.16
N ASN A 693 -32.02 17.80 8.80
CA ASN A 693 -30.76 17.60 9.49
C ASN A 693 -30.26 16.19 9.17
N LEU A 694 -29.29 16.08 8.26
CA LEU A 694 -28.73 14.82 7.75
C LEU A 694 -27.31 14.65 8.31
N PHE A 695 -27.04 13.47 8.89
CA PHE A 695 -25.74 13.10 9.44
C PHE A 695 -25.31 11.74 8.87
N GLY A 696 -24.20 11.67 8.13
CA GLY A 696 -23.66 10.41 7.61
C GLY A 696 -23.07 9.53 8.72
N ASN A 697 -22.03 10.05 9.37
CA ASN A 697 -21.23 9.55 10.50
C ASN A 697 -19.91 8.84 10.12
N GLU A 698 -19.87 7.53 9.90
CA GLU A 698 -18.64 6.77 9.56
C GLU A 698 -18.82 5.92 8.27
N GLY A 699 -18.47 6.47 7.10
CA GLY A 699 -18.58 5.80 5.79
C GLY A 699 -18.36 6.80 4.66
N ASP A 700 -18.20 6.38 3.39
CA ASP A 700 -18.30 7.33 2.27
C ASP A 700 -19.79 7.51 1.90
N ASP A 701 -20.40 8.55 2.45
CA ASP A 701 -21.84 8.73 2.50
C ASP A 701 -22.41 9.58 1.37
N LYS A 702 -23.72 9.44 1.12
CA LYS A 702 -24.46 10.34 0.22
C LYS A 702 -25.63 11.03 0.93
N LEU A 703 -25.54 12.35 1.08
CA LEU A 703 -26.57 13.20 1.68
C LEU A 703 -27.22 14.08 0.61
N LEU A 704 -28.56 14.10 0.54
CA LEU A 704 -29.34 15.01 -0.31
C LEU A 704 -30.39 15.73 0.54
N GLY A 705 -30.38 17.07 0.58
CA GLY A 705 -31.44 17.85 1.23
C GLY A 705 -32.77 17.80 0.44
N GLU A 706 -32.66 18.02 -0.87
CA GLU A 706 -33.73 18.18 -1.87
C GLU A 706 -34.38 19.58 -1.88
N GLN A 707 -35.13 19.99 -0.86
CA GLN A 707 -35.88 21.27 -0.88
C GLN A 707 -36.00 21.93 0.51
N GLU A 708 -35.92 23.26 0.50
CA GLU A 708 -36.04 24.21 1.62
C GLU A 708 -34.70 24.65 2.28
N ASN A 709 -34.33 24.35 3.53
CA ASN A 709 -33.04 24.87 4.09
C ASN A 709 -32.36 23.88 5.04
N ASP A 710 -31.41 23.12 4.52
CA ASP A 710 -30.95 21.90 5.18
C ASP A 710 -29.58 22.03 5.85
N TYR A 711 -29.34 21.13 6.82
CA TYR A 711 -28.06 20.92 7.47
C TYR A 711 -27.54 19.52 7.13
N LEU A 712 -26.44 19.45 6.39
CA LEU A 712 -25.78 18.21 5.98
C LEU A 712 -24.39 18.14 6.65
N ASP A 713 -24.14 17.05 7.38
CA ASP A 713 -22.90 16.72 8.09
C ASP A 713 -22.47 15.33 7.59
N GLY A 714 -21.40 15.23 6.81
CA GLY A 714 -20.90 13.96 6.27
C GLY A 714 -20.35 13.10 7.40
N GLY A 715 -19.18 13.47 7.90
CA GLY A 715 -18.55 12.88 9.08
C GLY A 715 -17.12 12.43 8.81
N ALA A 716 -16.96 11.15 8.48
CA ALA A 716 -15.67 10.51 8.31
C ALA A 716 -15.66 9.49 7.15
N GLY A 717 -15.53 10.02 5.94
CA GLY A 717 -15.32 9.30 4.69
C GLY A 717 -15.11 10.28 3.55
N ASN A 718 -15.33 9.88 2.30
CA ASN A 718 -15.23 10.76 1.13
C ASN A 718 -16.65 11.11 0.64
N ASP A 719 -17.28 12.06 1.32
CA ASP A 719 -18.73 12.21 1.33
C ASP A 719 -19.26 13.01 0.14
N THR A 720 -20.49 12.71 -0.30
CA THR A 720 -21.20 13.44 -1.35
C THR A 720 -22.41 14.16 -0.78
N LEU A 721 -22.29 15.48 -0.62
CA LEU A 721 -23.34 16.35 -0.09
C LEU A 721 -23.98 17.14 -1.24
N ASP A 722 -25.31 17.12 -1.33
CA ASP A 722 -26.10 17.82 -2.34
C ASP A 722 -27.23 18.59 -1.62
N GLY A 723 -27.12 19.91 -1.55
CA GLY A 723 -28.11 20.75 -0.85
C GLY A 723 -29.49 20.67 -1.50
N GLY A 724 -29.61 21.30 -2.67
CA GLY A 724 -30.81 21.25 -3.51
C GLY A 724 -31.34 22.65 -3.86
N ASP A 725 -32.61 22.89 -3.57
CA ASP A 725 -33.28 24.19 -3.76
C ASP A 725 -33.40 24.92 -2.40
N GLY A 726 -32.39 25.71 -2.01
CA GLY A 726 -32.35 26.26 -0.66
C GLY A 726 -31.24 27.24 -0.29
N VAL A 727 -30.96 27.28 1.02
CA VAL A 727 -29.85 28.05 1.64
C VAL A 727 -29.17 27.15 2.65
N ASP A 728 -28.40 26.20 2.15
CA ASP A 728 -28.03 25.03 2.93
C ASP A 728 -26.74 25.25 3.72
N THR A 729 -26.54 24.45 4.77
CA THR A 729 -25.26 24.35 5.48
C THR A 729 -24.70 22.96 5.29
N MET A 730 -23.55 22.88 4.63
CA MET A 730 -22.85 21.63 4.34
C MET A 730 -21.51 21.59 5.07
N ILE A 731 -21.19 20.43 5.64
CA ILE A 731 -19.91 20.08 6.25
C ILE A 731 -19.63 18.63 5.84
N GLY A 732 -18.53 18.36 5.16
CA GLY A 732 -18.04 17.02 4.87
C GLY A 732 -17.50 16.40 6.16
N GLY A 733 -16.20 16.47 6.39
CA GLY A 733 -15.66 16.41 7.75
C GLY A 733 -14.19 16.02 7.82
N THR A 734 -13.90 14.75 7.55
CA THR A 734 -12.53 14.24 7.38
C THR A 734 -12.45 13.20 6.27
N GLY A 735 -11.99 13.62 5.09
CA GLY A 735 -11.73 12.77 3.94
C GLY A 735 -11.39 13.57 2.69
N ASN A 736 -12.19 13.44 1.63
CA ASN A 736 -12.08 14.28 0.42
C ASN A 736 -13.50 14.48 -0.14
N ASP A 737 -14.15 15.55 0.30
CA ASP A 737 -15.60 15.65 0.23
C ASP A 737 -16.06 16.39 -1.03
N THR A 738 -17.22 16.01 -1.56
CA THR A 738 -17.80 16.57 -2.79
C THR A 738 -19.13 17.24 -2.52
N TYR A 739 -19.14 18.57 -2.62
CA TYR A 739 -20.29 19.42 -2.37
C TYR A 739 -20.95 19.86 -3.68
N TYR A 740 -22.23 19.56 -3.87
CA TYR A 740 -23.06 20.08 -4.94
C TYR A 740 -23.87 21.28 -4.43
N LEU A 741 -23.68 22.44 -5.07
CA LEU A 741 -24.38 23.68 -4.71
C LEU A 741 -25.77 23.75 -5.33
N GLY A 742 -26.67 24.47 -4.66
CA GLY A 742 -28.00 24.79 -5.16
C GLY A 742 -28.02 25.81 -6.31
N TYR A 743 -29.22 26.04 -6.85
CA TYR A 743 -29.42 26.98 -7.96
C TYR A 743 -29.40 28.46 -7.56
N ASP A 744 -29.34 28.78 -6.26
CA ASP A 744 -29.07 30.11 -5.72
C ASP A 744 -27.80 30.17 -4.86
N ALA A 745 -26.98 31.21 -5.11
CA ALA A 745 -25.61 31.30 -4.61
C ALA A 745 -25.55 31.78 -3.15
N VAL A 746 -26.11 31.01 -2.23
CA VAL A 746 -26.29 31.38 -0.82
C VAL A 746 -25.77 30.30 0.15
N ASP A 747 -25.58 29.07 -0.31
CA ASP A 747 -25.10 27.93 0.48
C ASP A 747 -23.81 28.21 1.26
N LYS A 748 -23.76 27.66 2.47
CA LYS A 748 -22.66 27.77 3.41
C LYS A 748 -21.98 26.41 3.59
N ILE A 749 -20.95 26.17 2.81
CA ILE A 749 -19.95 25.16 3.16
C ILE A 749 -19.05 25.75 4.25
N ASP A 750 -18.91 25.05 5.37
CA ASP A 750 -18.13 25.50 6.54
C ASP A 750 -17.08 24.46 6.94
N ASP A 751 -16.31 24.06 5.93
CA ASP A 751 -15.29 23.05 6.08
C ASP A 751 -14.13 23.54 6.96
N GLN A 752 -13.76 22.70 7.92
CA GLN A 752 -12.64 22.89 8.84
C GLN A 752 -11.78 21.61 8.93
N SER A 753 -11.79 20.78 7.88
CA SER A 753 -10.97 19.60 7.62
C SER A 753 -9.46 19.81 7.80
N SER A 754 -8.68 18.74 7.69
CA SER A 754 -7.22 18.81 7.79
C SER A 754 -6.62 19.33 6.48
N SER A 755 -5.49 20.05 6.54
CA SER A 755 -4.77 20.51 5.33
C SER A 755 -4.00 19.37 4.61
N THR A 756 -4.54 18.17 4.67
CA THR A 756 -4.16 16.95 3.94
C THR A 756 -5.26 16.49 2.99
N ASP A 757 -6.47 17.02 3.21
CA ASP A 757 -7.74 16.64 2.65
C ASP A 757 -7.96 17.52 1.40
N ILE A 758 -8.70 17.05 0.38
CA ILE A 758 -8.76 17.71 -0.94
C ILE A 758 -10.21 17.87 -1.40
N ASP A 759 -10.89 18.82 -0.77
CA ASP A 759 -12.33 18.98 -0.85
C ASP A 759 -12.76 19.73 -2.14
N THR A 760 -13.93 19.38 -2.66
CA THR A 760 -14.35 19.66 -4.04
C THR A 760 -15.76 20.25 -4.11
N VAL A 761 -15.91 21.41 -4.74
CA VAL A 761 -17.21 22.07 -4.94
C VAL A 761 -17.65 22.04 -6.40
N ILE A 762 -18.83 21.48 -6.64
CA ILE A 762 -19.52 21.45 -7.93
C ILE A 762 -20.59 22.55 -7.97
N MET A 763 -20.35 23.56 -8.80
CA MET A 763 -21.22 24.70 -9.02
C MET A 763 -22.15 24.41 -10.23
N PRO A 764 -23.49 24.41 -10.09
CA PRO A 764 -24.38 24.08 -11.19
C PRO A 764 -24.31 25.14 -12.30
N TYR A 765 -24.39 24.69 -13.56
CA TYR A 765 -24.14 25.54 -14.74
C TYR A 765 -25.09 26.72 -14.93
N LEU A 766 -26.25 26.74 -14.25
CA LEU A 766 -27.18 27.88 -14.26
C LEU A 766 -26.78 28.97 -13.26
N LEU A 767 -25.93 28.67 -12.28
CA LEU A 767 -25.46 29.63 -11.30
C LEU A 767 -24.48 30.60 -11.96
N THR A 768 -24.68 31.91 -11.78
CA THR A 768 -23.88 32.90 -12.53
C THR A 768 -22.51 33.21 -11.91
N ARG A 769 -22.34 32.97 -10.60
CA ARG A 769 -21.03 33.02 -9.94
C ARG A 769 -20.99 32.23 -8.62
N TYR A 770 -19.80 31.78 -8.24
CA TYR A 770 -19.49 31.33 -6.89
C TYR A 770 -18.05 31.74 -6.48
N THR A 771 -17.74 31.62 -5.19
CA THR A 771 -16.40 31.83 -4.64
C THR A 771 -16.16 30.78 -3.56
N LEU A 772 -15.10 29.99 -3.69
CA LEU A 772 -14.82 28.88 -2.78
C LEU A 772 -14.60 29.40 -1.35
N PRO A 773 -15.19 28.76 -0.33
CA PRO A 773 -14.84 29.01 1.07
C PRO A 773 -13.44 28.47 1.38
N LYS A 774 -12.84 28.91 2.50
CA LYS A 774 -11.52 28.48 2.96
C LYS A 774 -11.56 27.02 3.45
N GLY A 775 -10.74 26.15 2.87
CA GLY A 775 -10.71 24.72 3.16
C GLY A 775 -11.15 23.86 1.97
N ILE A 776 -11.49 24.50 0.84
CA ILE A 776 -11.78 23.83 -0.42
C ILE A 776 -10.63 24.04 -1.38
N GLU A 777 -10.12 22.96 -1.96
CA GLU A 777 -9.01 22.97 -2.90
C GLU A 777 -9.50 22.91 -4.35
N ASN A 778 -10.56 22.17 -4.65
CA ASN A 778 -11.09 22.02 -6.00
C ASN A 778 -12.43 22.75 -6.19
N GLY A 779 -12.63 23.32 -7.37
CA GLY A 779 -13.92 23.84 -7.81
C GLY A 779 -14.17 23.54 -9.28
N ALA A 780 -15.36 23.06 -9.61
CA ALA A 780 -15.79 22.83 -10.99
C ALA A 780 -17.15 23.47 -11.26
N ILE A 781 -17.36 23.95 -12.49
CA ILE A 781 -18.68 24.32 -12.98
C ILE A 781 -19.24 23.11 -13.74
N ASP A 782 -20.46 22.69 -13.39
CA ASP A 782 -21.12 21.52 -13.99
C ASP A 782 -21.33 21.64 -15.51
N ALA A 783 -21.51 20.51 -16.17
CA ALA A 783 -21.60 20.38 -17.62
C ALA A 783 -22.81 21.16 -18.21
N GLY A 784 -22.51 22.31 -18.83
CA GLY A 784 -23.50 23.15 -19.49
C GLY A 784 -22.85 24.23 -20.35
N THR A 785 -23.66 24.95 -21.13
CA THR A 785 -23.18 25.93 -22.14
C THR A 785 -23.29 27.39 -21.68
N GLN A 786 -23.32 27.60 -20.36
CA GLN A 786 -23.75 28.85 -19.74
C GLN A 786 -22.58 29.61 -19.11
N ALA A 787 -22.54 30.92 -19.36
CA ALA A 787 -21.46 31.80 -18.94
C ALA A 787 -21.50 32.07 -17.43
N SER A 788 -20.61 31.38 -16.71
CA SER A 788 -20.56 31.36 -15.24
C SER A 788 -19.15 31.62 -14.71
N SER A 789 -19.03 32.22 -13.53
CA SER A 789 -17.74 32.63 -12.94
C SER A 789 -17.42 31.92 -11.63
N LEU A 790 -16.22 31.35 -11.52
CA LEU A 790 -15.78 30.64 -10.33
C LEU A 790 -14.48 31.27 -9.81
N THR A 791 -14.43 31.53 -8.51
CA THR A 791 -13.28 32.16 -7.83
C THR A 791 -12.76 31.25 -6.73
N GLY A 792 -11.44 31.08 -6.63
CA GLY A 792 -10.75 30.37 -5.55
C GLY A 792 -10.71 31.17 -4.23
N ASN A 793 -9.84 30.75 -3.33
CA ASN A 793 -9.74 31.27 -1.96
C ASN A 793 -8.33 31.83 -1.64
N THR A 794 -7.58 31.19 -0.74
CA THR A 794 -6.18 31.49 -0.39
C THR A 794 -5.29 30.23 -0.27
N SER A 795 -5.80 29.08 -0.73
CA SER A 795 -5.07 27.82 -0.94
C SER A 795 -4.57 27.75 -2.39
N ASN A 796 -3.85 26.69 -2.76
CA ASN A 796 -3.56 26.42 -4.18
C ASN A 796 -4.81 25.74 -4.77
N ASN A 797 -5.60 26.43 -5.61
CA ASN A 797 -6.88 25.94 -6.10
C ASN A 797 -6.82 25.29 -7.49
N SER A 798 -7.64 24.27 -7.71
CA SER A 798 -7.90 23.67 -9.04
C SER A 798 -9.30 24.08 -9.52
N LEU A 799 -9.40 24.91 -10.56
CA LEU A 799 -10.66 25.50 -11.04
C LEU A 799 -10.98 25.06 -12.47
N THR A 800 -12.16 24.48 -12.68
CA THR A 800 -12.62 23.95 -13.98
C THR A 800 -13.91 24.63 -14.44
N GLY A 801 -13.97 25.15 -15.66
CA GLY A 801 -15.20 25.62 -16.30
C GLY A 801 -15.93 24.54 -17.12
N ASN A 802 -16.79 24.97 -18.04
CA ASN A 802 -17.70 24.09 -18.81
C ASN A 802 -17.71 24.42 -20.32
N ASP A 803 -18.86 24.28 -21.00
CA ASP A 803 -19.04 24.66 -22.41
C ASP A 803 -19.55 26.13 -22.56
N GLY A 804 -19.46 26.92 -21.49
CA GLY A 804 -19.87 28.32 -21.43
C GLY A 804 -18.72 29.29 -21.71
N ALA A 805 -19.02 30.59 -21.79
CA ALA A 805 -17.99 31.63 -21.74
C ALA A 805 -17.70 31.98 -20.26
N ASN A 806 -16.80 31.24 -19.63
CA ASN A 806 -16.57 31.28 -18.19
C ASN A 806 -15.68 32.44 -17.75
N THR A 807 -15.60 32.66 -16.44
CA THR A 807 -14.60 33.57 -15.83
C THR A 807 -14.03 32.94 -14.57
N LEU A 808 -12.83 32.39 -14.69
CA LEU A 808 -12.12 31.68 -13.62
C LEU A 808 -11.07 32.60 -12.99
N ILE A 809 -11.01 32.61 -11.66
CA ILE A 809 -10.14 33.49 -10.87
C ILE A 809 -9.49 32.67 -9.75
N GLY A 810 -8.19 32.41 -9.79
CA GLY A 810 -7.48 31.65 -8.73
C GLY A 810 -7.44 32.41 -7.40
N ALA A 811 -7.05 33.68 -7.48
CA ALA A 811 -6.92 34.68 -6.42
C ALA A 811 -5.58 34.71 -5.67
N VAL A 812 -5.30 33.77 -4.76
CA VAL A 812 -4.04 33.74 -3.97
C VAL A 812 -3.61 32.30 -3.73
N GLY A 813 -2.68 31.80 -4.55
CA GLY A 813 -2.26 30.41 -4.50
C GLY A 813 -1.24 30.07 -5.57
N ARG A 814 -1.17 28.81 -5.98
CA ARG A 814 -0.48 28.39 -7.21
C ARG A 814 -1.49 27.56 -7.97
N ASP A 815 -2.36 28.28 -8.62
CA ASP A 815 -3.68 27.81 -9.00
C ASP A 815 -3.63 27.17 -10.38
N SER A 816 -4.57 26.28 -10.65
CA SER A 816 -4.67 25.53 -11.91
C SER A 816 -6.06 25.76 -12.51
N LEU A 817 -6.15 26.65 -13.49
CA LEU A 817 -7.40 27.05 -14.14
C LEU A 817 -7.52 26.40 -15.52
N PHE A 818 -8.67 25.78 -15.79
CA PHE A 818 -9.03 25.20 -17.08
C PHE A 818 -10.39 25.75 -17.52
N GLY A 819 -10.41 26.57 -18.59
CA GLY A 819 -11.63 27.21 -19.12
C GLY A 819 -12.67 26.20 -19.58
N GLY A 820 -12.42 25.53 -20.72
CA GLY A 820 -13.26 24.44 -21.21
C GLY A 820 -13.50 24.50 -22.71
N ASN A 821 -14.75 24.63 -23.13
CA ASN A 821 -15.11 25.06 -24.49
C ASN A 821 -15.85 26.40 -24.36
N GLY A 822 -15.34 27.49 -24.93
CA GLY A 822 -15.84 28.79 -24.51
C GLY A 822 -15.30 29.99 -25.28
N ASN A 823 -15.24 31.12 -24.58
CA ASN A 823 -14.40 32.27 -24.92
C ASN A 823 -14.05 32.89 -23.57
N ASP A 824 -13.12 32.24 -22.88
CA ASP A 824 -13.06 32.27 -21.43
C ASP A 824 -12.18 33.39 -20.90
N ILE A 825 -12.39 33.77 -19.65
CA ILE A 825 -11.56 34.76 -18.97
C ILE A 825 -10.85 34.06 -17.82
N LEU A 826 -9.54 33.86 -17.96
CA LEU A 826 -8.70 33.28 -16.93
C LEU A 826 -7.87 34.38 -16.26
N ILE A 827 -7.91 34.37 -14.93
CA ILE A 827 -7.11 35.24 -14.07
C ILE A 827 -6.47 34.30 -13.04
N GLY A 828 -5.14 34.21 -12.99
CA GLY A 828 -4.46 33.48 -11.93
C GLY A 828 -4.67 34.22 -10.60
N GLY A 829 -3.67 34.99 -10.18
CA GLY A 829 -3.84 35.97 -9.12
C GLY A 829 -2.52 36.54 -8.65
N THR A 830 -1.96 35.93 -7.62
CA THR A 830 -0.64 36.20 -7.06
C THR A 830 0.05 34.87 -6.77
N ASP A 831 1.39 34.83 -6.90
CA ASP A 831 2.22 33.61 -7.02
C ASP A 831 2.16 32.97 -8.44
N ASN A 832 2.42 31.67 -8.63
CA ASN A 832 2.74 31.11 -9.96
C ASN A 832 1.68 30.11 -10.43
N ASP A 833 0.79 30.56 -11.31
CA ASP A 833 -0.39 29.81 -11.71
C ASP A 833 -0.22 29.05 -13.04
N MET A 834 -1.10 28.09 -13.31
CA MET A 834 -1.25 27.38 -14.58
C MET A 834 -2.62 27.70 -15.17
N LEU A 835 -2.64 28.29 -16.37
CA LEU A 835 -3.84 28.76 -17.05
C LEU A 835 -4.00 28.03 -18.39
N THR A 836 -5.13 27.36 -18.59
CA THR A 836 -5.45 26.63 -19.83
C THR A 836 -6.79 27.13 -20.36
N GLY A 837 -6.82 27.71 -21.56
CA GLY A 837 -8.04 28.24 -22.15
C GLY A 837 -9.01 27.12 -22.53
N GLY A 838 -8.54 26.18 -23.36
CA GLY A 838 -9.37 25.13 -23.91
C GLY A 838 -9.78 25.46 -25.35
N VAL A 839 -11.08 25.47 -25.68
CA VAL A 839 -11.54 25.61 -27.07
C VAL A 839 -12.35 26.88 -27.27
N GLY A 840 -11.68 27.97 -27.66
CA GLY A 840 -12.38 29.18 -28.05
C GLY A 840 -11.50 30.34 -28.50
N LYS A 841 -11.68 31.45 -27.78
CA LYS A 841 -11.00 32.74 -27.96
C LYS A 841 -10.77 33.35 -26.60
N ASP A 842 -9.72 32.88 -25.95
CA ASP A 842 -9.61 32.97 -24.51
C ASP A 842 -8.77 34.18 -24.08
N ILE A 843 -9.02 34.66 -22.87
CA ILE A 843 -8.56 35.95 -22.36
C ILE A 843 -7.81 35.74 -21.05
N PHE A 844 -6.49 35.78 -21.13
CA PHE A 844 -5.60 35.62 -19.97
C PHE A 844 -5.25 37.00 -19.41
N LYS A 845 -5.70 37.33 -18.19
CA LYS A 845 -5.54 38.67 -17.59
C LYS A 845 -4.36 38.72 -16.62
N LEU A 846 -3.32 39.45 -16.99
CA LEU A 846 -2.21 39.76 -16.09
C LEU A 846 -2.54 41.05 -15.34
N LEU A 847 -2.89 40.91 -14.06
CA LEU A 847 -3.35 42.01 -13.20
C LEU A 847 -2.29 42.51 -12.19
N ASP A 848 -1.08 41.95 -12.18
CA ASP A 848 0.02 42.41 -11.33
C ASP A 848 1.42 42.23 -11.97
N LYS A 849 2.49 42.09 -11.15
CA LYS A 849 3.84 41.65 -11.59
C LYS A 849 4.49 40.73 -10.54
N THR A 850 3.68 39.97 -9.81
CA THR A 850 4.03 39.27 -8.57
C THR A 850 3.60 37.81 -8.65
N GLY A 851 4.03 37.22 -9.78
CA GLY A 851 3.71 35.91 -10.25
C GLY A 851 4.36 35.69 -11.62
N VAL A 852 4.34 34.45 -12.10
CA VAL A 852 4.80 34.08 -13.46
C VAL A 852 3.89 32.98 -14.00
N ASP A 853 2.68 33.39 -14.39
CA ASP A 853 1.63 32.51 -14.90
C ASP A 853 2.12 31.73 -16.13
N LYS A 854 1.92 30.41 -16.10
CA LYS A 854 2.12 29.52 -17.24
C LYS A 854 0.80 29.35 -17.98
N ILE A 855 0.65 30.08 -19.09
CA ILE A 855 -0.42 29.81 -20.05
C ILE A 855 -0.01 28.59 -20.87
N VAL A 856 -0.85 27.55 -20.88
CA VAL A 856 -0.50 26.19 -21.33
C VAL A 856 -0.70 26.00 -22.83
N ASP A 857 -1.81 26.51 -23.39
CA ASP A 857 -2.34 26.09 -24.69
C ASP A 857 -2.66 27.23 -25.69
N PHE A 858 -2.15 28.44 -25.40
CA PHE A 858 -2.44 29.68 -26.14
C PHE A 858 -2.35 29.55 -27.68
N LYS A 859 -3.45 29.87 -28.38
CA LYS A 859 -3.55 29.94 -29.84
C LYS A 859 -3.42 31.39 -30.32
N PRO A 860 -2.31 31.79 -30.97
CA PRO A 860 -2.20 33.11 -31.60
C PRO A 860 -3.31 33.34 -32.62
N ILE A 861 -3.74 34.60 -32.80
CA ILE A 861 -4.93 35.02 -33.57
C ILE A 861 -6.28 34.69 -32.91
N ASP A 862 -6.38 33.59 -32.17
CA ASP A 862 -7.63 33.21 -31.51
C ASP A 862 -7.75 33.75 -30.09
N ASP A 863 -6.71 33.58 -29.26
CA ASP A 863 -6.64 34.02 -27.87
C ASP A 863 -5.98 35.40 -27.71
N SER A 864 -6.08 35.99 -26.51
CA SER A 864 -5.44 37.26 -26.18
C SER A 864 -4.96 37.36 -24.73
N VAL A 865 -3.86 38.06 -24.53
CA VAL A 865 -3.36 38.46 -23.20
C VAL A 865 -3.82 39.87 -22.90
N GLN A 866 -4.51 40.07 -21.78
CA GLN A 866 -4.93 41.38 -21.31
C GLN A 866 -3.99 41.92 -20.24
N LEU A 867 -3.52 43.16 -20.45
CA LEU A 867 -2.52 43.85 -19.64
C LEU A 867 -3.16 45.08 -18.98
N GLU A 868 -3.29 45.06 -17.65
CA GLU A 868 -3.89 46.15 -16.87
C GLU A 868 -3.02 47.42 -16.94
N ASN A 869 -3.56 48.52 -17.47
CA ASN A 869 -2.81 49.78 -17.70
C ASN A 869 -2.34 50.44 -16.39
N SER A 870 -3.07 50.30 -15.28
CA SER A 870 -2.62 50.81 -13.97
C SER A 870 -1.39 50.05 -13.43
N VAL A 871 -1.15 48.83 -13.92
CA VAL A 871 0.00 47.99 -13.61
C VAL A 871 1.12 48.25 -14.61
N PHE A 872 0.84 48.13 -15.90
CA PHE A 872 1.80 48.24 -17.01
C PHE A 872 1.92 49.68 -17.55
N THR A 873 2.01 50.65 -16.63
CA THR A 873 1.94 52.11 -16.84
C THR A 873 2.80 52.74 -17.94
N LYS A 874 3.77 52.01 -18.52
CA LYS A 874 4.58 52.45 -19.68
C LYS A 874 3.97 52.09 -21.03
N ILE A 875 3.12 51.07 -21.09
CA ILE A 875 2.52 50.55 -22.32
C ILE A 875 1.43 51.52 -22.83
N GLY A 876 0.61 52.06 -21.92
CA GLY A 876 -0.02 53.37 -22.08
C GLY A 876 -1.05 53.51 -23.20
N GLY A 877 -2.32 53.21 -22.89
CA GLY A 877 -3.48 53.53 -23.73
C GLY A 877 -4.24 52.28 -24.16
N ASN A 878 -5.54 52.26 -23.88
CA ASN A 878 -6.36 51.07 -23.96
C ASN A 878 -6.64 50.64 -25.41
N GLY A 879 -6.67 49.33 -25.65
CA GLY A 879 -6.81 48.70 -26.97
C GLY A 879 -5.63 47.80 -27.31
N ILE A 880 -5.51 47.42 -28.59
CA ILE A 880 -4.43 46.57 -29.09
C ILE A 880 -3.06 47.26 -28.85
N LEU A 881 -2.09 46.49 -28.34
CA LEU A 881 -0.73 46.94 -28.09
C LEU A 881 -0.11 47.58 -29.36
N ASN A 882 0.59 48.69 -29.19
CA ASN A 882 1.26 49.37 -30.29
C ASN A 882 2.39 48.49 -30.86
N ALA A 883 2.42 48.30 -32.18
CA ALA A 883 3.45 47.50 -32.85
C ALA A 883 4.89 47.98 -32.63
N GLY A 884 5.09 49.26 -32.31
CA GLY A 884 6.38 49.82 -31.90
C GLY A 884 6.73 49.63 -30.42
N MET A 885 5.95 48.82 -29.68
CA MET A 885 6.14 48.54 -28.25
C MET A 885 6.17 47.04 -27.92
N PHE A 886 6.08 46.19 -28.94
CA PHE A 886 6.17 44.73 -28.83
C PHE A 886 7.40 44.20 -29.56
N LYS A 887 8.19 43.36 -28.88
CA LYS A 887 9.44 42.82 -29.41
C LYS A 887 9.52 41.31 -29.28
N THR A 888 9.77 40.62 -30.39
CA THR A 888 10.25 39.23 -30.35
C THR A 888 11.79 39.20 -30.20
N GLY A 889 12.29 38.47 -29.20
CA GLY A 889 13.72 38.38 -28.91
C GLY A 889 14.05 38.08 -27.44
N LYS A 890 15.33 38.18 -27.08
CA LYS A 890 15.84 37.97 -25.69
C LYS A 890 15.96 39.26 -24.88
N SER A 891 15.70 40.42 -25.50
CA SER A 891 15.78 41.75 -24.91
C SER A 891 15.08 42.75 -25.83
N ALA A 892 14.85 43.97 -25.32
CA ALA A 892 14.61 45.16 -26.14
C ALA A 892 15.74 45.37 -27.17
N ALA A 893 15.42 46.12 -28.23
CA ALA A 893 16.33 46.52 -29.31
C ALA A 893 16.39 48.05 -29.49
N ASP A 894 15.29 48.77 -29.26
CA ASP A 894 15.29 50.23 -29.05
C ASP A 894 14.32 50.67 -27.95
N SER A 895 14.47 51.91 -27.45
CA SER A 895 13.87 52.45 -26.21
C SER A 895 12.33 52.56 -26.18
N ASN A 896 11.63 51.87 -27.06
CA ASN A 896 10.18 51.75 -27.10
C ASN A 896 9.70 50.30 -26.86
N ASP A 897 10.59 49.31 -26.83
CA ASP A 897 10.27 47.88 -26.69
C ASP A 897 9.87 47.50 -25.25
N PHE A 898 8.69 47.94 -24.78
CA PHE A 898 8.23 47.72 -23.40
C PHE A 898 7.76 46.29 -23.10
N LEU A 899 7.32 45.52 -24.12
CA LEU A 899 6.89 44.13 -23.97
C LEU A 899 7.71 43.21 -24.87
N ILE A 900 8.37 42.20 -24.30
CA ILE A 900 9.32 41.33 -24.98
C ILE A 900 8.89 39.87 -24.84
N TYR A 901 8.73 39.15 -25.95
CA TYR A 901 8.47 37.71 -25.96
C TYR A 901 9.67 36.95 -26.57
N ASN A 902 10.17 35.95 -25.86
CA ASN A 902 11.26 35.09 -26.32
C ASN A 902 10.73 33.73 -26.81
N PRO A 903 10.60 33.48 -28.12
CA PRO A 903 10.03 32.24 -28.63
C PRO A 903 10.86 30.98 -28.34
N ASN A 904 12.10 31.12 -27.83
CA ASN A 904 12.98 30.00 -27.51
C ASN A 904 12.70 29.37 -26.13
N ASP A 905 12.14 30.14 -25.20
CA ASP A 905 11.80 29.69 -23.83
C ASP A 905 10.37 30.06 -23.40
N GLY A 906 9.62 30.69 -24.30
CA GLY A 906 8.21 31.05 -24.14
C GLY A 906 7.93 32.23 -23.21
N LYS A 907 8.98 32.88 -22.69
CA LYS A 907 8.85 33.88 -21.63
C LYS A 907 8.42 35.22 -22.18
N VAL A 908 7.47 35.85 -21.49
CA VAL A 908 7.09 37.25 -21.71
C VAL A 908 7.67 38.11 -20.59
N TYR A 909 8.32 39.21 -20.97
CA TYR A 909 8.96 40.17 -20.08
C TYR A 909 8.42 41.58 -20.30
N TYR A 910 8.31 42.33 -19.21
CA TYR A 910 8.04 43.77 -19.21
C TYR A 910 9.33 44.53 -18.89
N ASP A 911 9.81 45.34 -19.84
CA ASP A 911 10.92 46.28 -19.64
C ASP A 911 10.34 47.68 -19.41
N ALA A 912 10.47 48.21 -18.19
CA ALA A 912 9.90 49.51 -17.81
C ALA A 912 10.72 50.74 -18.23
N ASP A 913 11.95 50.56 -18.73
CA ASP A 913 12.68 51.63 -19.45
C ASP A 913 12.73 51.41 -20.97
N GLY A 914 12.37 50.21 -21.42
CA GLY A 914 12.22 49.82 -22.82
C GLY A 914 13.54 49.73 -23.58
N SER A 915 14.70 49.92 -22.93
CA SER A 915 16.00 50.07 -23.60
C SER A 915 16.95 48.89 -23.38
N GLY A 916 16.54 47.86 -22.64
CA GLY A 916 17.38 46.71 -22.29
C GLY A 916 18.54 47.04 -21.35
N ALA A 917 18.57 48.26 -20.79
CA ALA A 917 19.53 48.69 -19.79
C ALA A 917 19.05 48.40 -18.36
N GLY A 918 17.74 48.33 -18.15
CA GLY A 918 17.09 47.88 -16.92
C GLY A 918 16.97 46.35 -16.83
N ALA A 919 16.56 45.88 -15.65
CA ALA A 919 16.19 44.49 -15.45
C ALA A 919 14.70 44.30 -15.85
N ALA A 920 14.47 43.78 -17.06
CA ALA A 920 13.13 43.41 -17.49
C ALA A 920 12.56 42.29 -16.59
N VAL A 921 11.30 42.45 -16.16
CA VAL A 921 10.63 41.52 -15.24
C VAL A 921 9.89 40.48 -16.07
N GLN A 922 10.08 39.18 -15.80
CA GLN A 922 9.23 38.15 -16.42
C GLN A 922 7.84 38.23 -15.81
N ILE A 923 6.79 38.20 -16.63
CA ILE A 923 5.39 38.34 -16.21
C ILE A 923 4.48 37.19 -16.64
N ALA A 924 4.92 36.35 -17.59
CA ALA A 924 4.22 35.15 -18.00
C ALA A 924 5.16 34.16 -18.73
N LEU A 925 4.64 32.97 -18.99
CA LEU A 925 5.19 31.91 -19.82
C LEU A 925 4.07 31.39 -20.73
N ILE A 926 4.16 31.60 -22.05
CA ILE A 926 3.04 31.41 -23.00
C ILE A 926 3.42 30.40 -24.10
N GLY A 927 4.10 29.32 -23.71
CA GLY A 927 4.59 28.29 -24.66
C GLY A 927 5.72 28.76 -25.59
N THR A 928 6.41 27.82 -26.24
CA THR A 928 7.53 28.12 -27.15
C THR A 928 7.09 28.17 -28.62
N ASN A 929 7.91 28.79 -29.48
CA ASN A 929 7.76 28.83 -30.94
C ASN A 929 6.47 29.46 -31.50
N LEU A 930 5.56 29.96 -30.66
CA LEU A 930 4.36 30.68 -31.09
C LEU A 930 4.71 31.95 -31.89
N ALA A 931 3.93 32.25 -32.91
CA ALA A 931 4.12 33.39 -33.82
C ALA A 931 3.49 34.70 -33.30
N LEU A 932 3.65 35.00 -32.00
CA LEU A 932 3.01 36.13 -31.34
C LEU A 932 3.38 37.48 -31.98
N THR A 933 2.38 38.38 -32.01
CA THR A 933 2.44 39.73 -32.55
C THR A 933 1.94 40.73 -31.51
N ASN A 934 1.93 42.03 -31.84
CA ASN A 934 1.27 43.03 -31.01
C ASN A 934 -0.27 42.95 -31.02
N ALA A 935 -0.88 42.14 -31.89
CA ALA A 935 -2.33 41.95 -31.94
C ALA A 935 -2.84 41.03 -30.82
N ASP A 936 -2.01 40.08 -30.38
CA ASP A 936 -2.32 39.08 -29.35
C ASP A 936 -2.26 39.66 -27.92
N PHE A 937 -1.90 40.95 -27.77
CA PHE A 937 -1.84 41.68 -26.50
C PHE A 937 -2.77 42.90 -26.51
N VAL A 938 -3.62 43.02 -25.49
CA VAL A 938 -4.61 44.09 -25.34
C VAL A 938 -4.39 44.81 -24.01
N VAL A 939 -4.24 46.13 -24.05
CA VAL A 939 -4.15 46.99 -22.86
C VAL A 939 -5.57 47.36 -22.42
N ILE A 940 -5.88 47.17 -21.14
CA ILE A 940 -7.21 47.46 -20.55
C ILE A 940 -7.18 48.62 -19.55
#